data_AF-C4Y7S0-F1
#
_entry.id   AF-C4Y7S0-F1
#
_cell.length_a   1.000
_cell.length_b   1.000
_cell.length_c   1.000
_cell.angle_alpha   90.00
_cell.angle_beta   90.00
_cell.angle_gamma   90.00
#
_symmetry.space_group_name_H-M   'P 1'
#
loop_
_entity.id
_entity.type
_entity.pdbx_description
1 polymer ?
#
loop_
_entity_poly.entity_id
_entity_poly.type
_entity_poly.pdbx_seq_one_letter_code
_entity_poly.pdbx_strand_id
1 'polypeptide(L)'
;MFTFTLLTSGESDPSFKASLMNFDNEIRILADPGWNGENPDDCLFMEKHLSDVDLLLLSQSTPEFIGGYILLCMKFPSLMSAIPVYTTVAISQLGRVSTVEFYRSRGHLGPLQSAFMEVSDVDEWFDKMTSVKYFQNMTALENRILLTAYNSGHTLGGSFWLITKRLEKIIYAPTWNHSKDSFLNSASFLSPTTGSPISSLVRPSAIITSTELGSNMSHKKRMEKFLQLVDATLANGGAVLLPTTISGRFLELLRIIDEHLANLQGAAIPVYFLSYSGTKVLSYAANLLDWMSSQLIKEYEGIAAEDRAYSRVPFEPSKVDLLSNPQELIQLPGPKIVFASGIDFKDGDMSTQALQLLCQDEKTTIILTEKSSFARDNTCTTDLFQEWYTLASAKNNGVAEDGVPVPLEKAIPLTSWTREEELKDVELQRFKEKVAQARRQKLLNKVRDKKNKNILNADLNSDDSSSDEDEISTDEEEKGIEANVISSTTANGQADATSVLNSHEVFVTDYVTENLEANKPVDTRVSYKLKPRQAMFPFFPSSKKRKHDDYGEVIDPKDFQRSDENSANNKLIIESKKNFELNDKGKWGEADSYERGRRNFKRGRDGQNNNANKLTPQEILNNQLLQKTLDTLFRPVKRVPIGPASVMAARSVELKVRCGLSFVDLAGLVDLRSLSMILSALRPQNLIMLPDATYNPQFKEELDGLVLVNNAFHKQLENHKSKAFSDSINTSSNFDLLALARRGISKGVSSEMALFVAKGNETLQIGTKGHGTLSEFEVKLDEQLDASLVWQKIDGGYKVSQIQGELEIYQPEGVQNDSVDKIINSATQFVLKPVSNPVFESLKNANTEDSLQGSRGDFGPALAIGDIRLTELKKKLLSRDLNAEFKSEGTLVVNNAIAIKKISVDNYQGDDTGDIAIEGQIGPLYYEVKNCIREMLAYV
;
A
#
# COMPACT_ATOMS: atom_id res chain seq x y z
N MET A 1 -22.21 9.66 1.53
CA MET A 1 -22.45 8.69 2.62
C MET A 1 -21.41 7.61 2.50
N PHE A 2 -20.45 7.67 3.42
CA PHE A 2 -19.36 6.72 3.48
C PHE A 2 -19.69 5.62 4.49
N THR A 3 -19.51 4.36 4.08
CA THR A 3 -19.65 3.22 5.00
C THR A 3 -18.37 2.40 4.99
N PHE A 4 -17.91 2.05 6.18
CA PHE A 4 -16.74 1.20 6.37
C PHE A 4 -17.17 -0.14 6.97
N THR A 5 -16.62 -1.25 6.51
CA THR A 5 -16.91 -2.59 7.04
C THR A 5 -15.62 -3.40 7.08
N LEU A 6 -15.29 -3.93 8.25
CA LEU A 6 -14.19 -4.89 8.39
C LEU A 6 -14.76 -6.29 8.15
N LEU A 7 -14.46 -6.88 6.99
CA LEU A 7 -14.92 -8.21 6.62
C LEU A 7 -14.03 -9.27 7.27
N THR A 8 -14.64 -10.22 7.98
CA THR A 8 -13.95 -11.34 8.62
C THR A 8 -14.69 -12.66 8.37
N SER A 9 -13.96 -13.78 8.33
CA SER A 9 -14.55 -15.11 8.10
C SER A 9 -15.60 -15.51 9.15
N GLY A 10 -15.47 -14.99 10.38
CA GLY A 10 -16.50 -15.04 11.42
C GLY A 10 -16.49 -13.81 12.34
N GLU A 11 -17.49 -13.67 13.21
CA GLU A 11 -17.56 -12.56 14.19
C GLU A 11 -16.39 -12.57 15.18
N SER A 12 -15.90 -13.77 15.55
CA SER A 12 -14.81 -13.98 16.51
C SER A 12 -13.51 -14.47 15.90
N ASP A 13 -13.53 -14.92 14.64
CA ASP A 13 -12.39 -15.56 13.98
C ASP A 13 -11.83 -14.66 12.88
N PRO A 14 -10.63 -14.07 13.06
CA PRO A 14 -9.97 -13.23 12.07
C PRO A 14 -9.06 -14.03 11.11
N SER A 15 -9.32 -15.33 10.88
CA SER A 15 -8.54 -16.16 9.96
C SER A 15 -8.37 -15.54 8.57
N PHE A 16 -9.43 -14.89 8.07
CA PHE A 16 -9.38 -14.03 6.88
C PHE A 16 -9.92 -12.65 7.23
N LYS A 17 -9.21 -11.58 6.82
CA LYS A 17 -9.60 -10.18 7.09
C LYS A 17 -9.49 -9.33 5.82
N ALA A 18 -10.45 -8.44 5.58
CA ALA A 18 -10.35 -7.44 4.52
C ALA A 18 -11.14 -6.17 4.88
N SER A 19 -10.67 -5.00 4.44
CA SER A 19 -11.36 -3.73 4.67
C SER A 19 -12.22 -3.35 3.46
N LEU A 20 -13.54 -3.24 3.65
CA LEU A 20 -14.46 -2.78 2.61
C LEU A 20 -14.86 -1.32 2.87
N MET A 21 -14.62 -0.47 1.87
CA MET A 21 -14.93 0.94 1.86
C MET A 21 -15.97 1.21 0.78
N ASN A 22 -17.11 1.77 1.14
CA ASN A 22 -18.19 2.04 0.19
C ASN A 22 -18.59 3.52 0.21
N PHE A 23 -18.62 4.13 -0.98
CA PHE A 23 -18.89 5.53 -1.22
C PHE A 23 -20.23 5.72 -1.92
N ASP A 24 -21.23 6.23 -1.21
CA ASP A 24 -22.59 6.50 -1.72
C ASP A 24 -23.31 5.30 -2.35
N ASN A 25 -22.92 4.06 -2.03
CA ASN A 25 -23.37 2.84 -2.73
C ASN A 25 -23.06 2.81 -4.24
N GLU A 26 -22.27 3.76 -4.73
CA GLU A 26 -21.86 3.85 -6.13
C GLU A 26 -20.53 3.16 -6.37
N ILE A 27 -19.62 3.23 -5.40
CA ILE A 27 -18.25 2.72 -5.54
C ILE A 27 -17.84 1.93 -4.31
N ARG A 28 -17.39 0.69 -4.50
CA ARG A 28 -16.88 -0.17 -3.44
C ARG A 28 -15.43 -0.53 -3.67
N ILE A 29 -14.61 -0.22 -2.67
CA ILE A 29 -13.18 -0.44 -2.64
C ILE A 29 -12.88 -1.52 -1.61
N LEU A 30 -12.23 -2.59 -2.04
CA LEU A 30 -11.68 -3.61 -1.15
C LEU A 30 -10.21 -3.30 -0.88
N ALA A 31 -9.78 -3.29 0.38
CA ALA A 31 -8.40 -3.05 0.75
C ALA A 31 -7.85 -4.19 1.62
N ASP A 32 -6.61 -4.59 1.31
CA ASP A 32 -5.77 -5.54 2.05
C ASP A 32 -6.46 -6.84 2.49
N PRO A 33 -6.69 -7.79 1.58
CA PRO A 33 -7.11 -9.14 1.93
C PRO A 33 -5.98 -9.92 2.62
N GLY A 34 -6.06 -10.04 3.94
CA GLY A 34 -5.18 -10.83 4.80
C GLY A 34 -5.70 -12.25 5.07
N TRP A 35 -4.79 -13.21 5.20
CA TRP A 35 -5.12 -14.60 5.50
C TRP A 35 -4.08 -15.23 6.43
N ASN A 36 -4.53 -16.01 7.42
CA ASN A 36 -3.67 -16.71 8.38
C ASN A 36 -3.01 -17.98 7.85
N GLY A 37 -3.42 -18.48 6.67
CA GLY A 37 -2.74 -19.56 5.96
C GLY A 37 -3.18 -20.98 6.31
N GLU A 38 -4.18 -21.17 7.17
CA GLU A 38 -4.58 -22.50 7.64
C GLU A 38 -5.59 -23.16 6.72
N ASN A 39 -6.82 -22.63 6.64
CA ASN A 39 -7.88 -23.19 5.82
C ASN A 39 -8.13 -22.36 4.54
N PRO A 40 -7.95 -22.93 3.34
CA PRO A 40 -8.23 -22.24 2.09
C PRO A 40 -9.72 -21.91 1.86
N ASP A 41 -10.63 -22.55 2.57
CA ASP A 41 -12.08 -22.35 2.42
C ASP A 41 -12.61 -21.16 3.23
N ASP A 42 -11.79 -20.57 4.09
CA ASP A 42 -12.15 -19.39 4.88
C ASP A 42 -12.39 -18.15 3.99
N CYS A 43 -11.97 -18.17 2.73
CA CYS A 43 -12.22 -17.09 1.78
C CYS A 43 -13.60 -17.16 1.10
N LEU A 44 -14.37 -18.25 1.26
CA LEU A 44 -15.59 -18.48 0.48
C LEU A 44 -16.68 -17.44 0.74
N PHE A 45 -16.75 -16.87 1.95
CA PHE A 45 -17.74 -15.84 2.27
C PHE A 45 -17.57 -14.56 1.45
N MET A 46 -16.37 -14.31 0.91
CA MET A 46 -16.06 -13.14 0.08
C MET A 46 -16.79 -13.14 -1.26
N GLU A 47 -17.28 -14.30 -1.74
CA GLU A 47 -17.99 -14.41 -3.01
C GLU A 47 -19.15 -13.39 -3.13
N LYS A 48 -19.90 -13.19 -2.04
CA LYS A 48 -21.03 -12.25 -1.97
C LYS A 48 -20.62 -10.79 -2.08
N HIS A 49 -19.40 -10.47 -1.67
CA HIS A 49 -18.90 -9.09 -1.65
C HIS A 49 -18.14 -8.77 -2.94
N LEU A 50 -17.43 -9.75 -3.52
CA LEU A 50 -16.60 -9.56 -4.71
C LEU A 50 -17.38 -9.19 -5.97
N SER A 51 -18.66 -9.58 -6.10
CA SER A 51 -19.49 -9.21 -7.26
C SER A 51 -19.69 -7.69 -7.38
N ASP A 52 -19.63 -7.00 -6.25
CA ASP A 52 -19.97 -5.58 -6.15
C ASP A 52 -18.72 -4.70 -5.97
N VAL A 53 -17.51 -5.28 -5.95
CA VAL A 53 -16.25 -4.55 -5.74
C VAL A 53 -15.76 -3.99 -7.07
N ASP A 54 -15.49 -2.68 -7.10
CA ASP A 54 -15.02 -1.99 -8.30
C ASP A 54 -13.50 -1.91 -8.39
N LEU A 55 -12.80 -1.86 -7.25
CA LEU A 55 -11.33 -1.80 -7.21
C LEU A 55 -10.74 -2.41 -5.94
N LEU A 56 -9.50 -2.88 -6.04
CA LEU A 56 -8.73 -3.42 -4.92
C LEU A 56 -7.48 -2.58 -4.64
N LEU A 57 -7.22 -2.26 -3.37
CA LEU A 57 -6.01 -1.55 -2.90
C LEU A 57 -5.14 -2.47 -2.05
N LEU A 58 -3.82 -2.41 -2.27
CA LEU A 58 -2.81 -3.07 -1.44
C LEU A 58 -1.89 -2.02 -0.80
N SER A 59 -1.72 -2.08 0.52
CA SER A 59 -0.96 -1.11 1.30
C SER A 59 0.44 -1.59 1.69
N GLN A 60 0.63 -2.88 1.98
CA GLN A 60 1.89 -3.46 2.48
C GLN A 60 2.25 -4.77 1.77
N SER A 61 3.51 -5.19 1.90
CA SER A 61 4.04 -6.43 1.30
C SER A 61 4.07 -7.63 2.28
N THR A 62 3.63 -7.44 3.53
CA THR A 62 3.58 -8.50 4.54
C THR A 62 2.38 -9.42 4.34
N PRO A 63 2.46 -10.71 4.72
CA PRO A 63 1.40 -11.70 4.47
C PRO A 63 0.04 -11.32 5.10
N GLU A 64 0.04 -10.53 6.16
CA GLU A 64 -1.17 -10.08 6.85
C GLU A 64 -2.07 -9.14 6.02
N PHE A 65 -1.54 -8.53 4.94
CA PHE A 65 -2.27 -7.62 4.06
C PHE A 65 -2.40 -8.15 2.62
N ILE A 66 -1.43 -8.95 2.15
CA ILE A 66 -1.42 -9.49 0.79
C ILE A 66 -1.72 -11.00 0.71
N GLY A 67 -1.60 -11.72 1.82
CA GLY A 67 -1.66 -13.18 1.84
C GLY A 67 -2.98 -13.76 1.33
N GLY A 68 -4.09 -13.05 1.51
CA GLY A 68 -5.41 -13.45 1.02
C GLY A 68 -5.66 -13.14 -0.46
N TYR A 69 -4.90 -12.23 -1.07
CA TYR A 69 -5.12 -11.80 -2.46
C TYR A 69 -5.04 -12.96 -3.46
N ILE A 70 -3.97 -13.77 -3.38
CA ILE A 70 -3.78 -14.89 -4.31
C ILE A 70 -4.82 -16.00 -4.08
N LEU A 71 -5.24 -16.22 -2.83
CA LEU A 71 -6.31 -17.16 -2.53
C LEU A 71 -7.62 -16.77 -3.22
N LEU A 72 -8.00 -15.48 -3.16
CA LEU A 72 -9.17 -14.95 -3.86
C LEU A 72 -9.05 -15.12 -5.38
N CYS A 73 -7.88 -14.83 -5.95
CA CYS A 73 -7.61 -15.00 -7.37
C CYS A 73 -7.72 -16.46 -7.85
N MET A 74 -7.29 -17.42 -7.03
CA MET A 74 -7.35 -18.85 -7.35
C MET A 74 -8.77 -19.42 -7.21
N LYS A 75 -9.52 -18.99 -6.19
CA LYS A 75 -10.88 -19.47 -5.93
C LYS A 75 -11.93 -18.78 -6.81
N PHE A 76 -11.75 -17.49 -7.10
CA PHE A 76 -12.68 -16.65 -7.87
C PHE A 76 -12.01 -15.96 -9.08
N PRO A 77 -11.45 -16.73 -10.04
CA PRO A 77 -10.67 -16.15 -11.15
C PRO A 77 -11.48 -15.26 -12.09
N SER A 78 -12.77 -15.54 -12.30
CA SER A 78 -13.65 -14.75 -13.17
C SER A 78 -13.92 -13.35 -12.60
N LEU A 79 -14.27 -13.27 -11.31
CA LEU A 79 -14.54 -12.01 -10.61
C LEU A 79 -13.25 -11.18 -10.48
N MET A 80 -12.17 -11.80 -10.01
CA MET A 80 -10.90 -11.11 -9.80
C MET A 80 -10.25 -10.62 -11.09
N SER A 81 -10.55 -11.25 -12.24
CA SER A 81 -10.02 -10.77 -13.53
C SER A 81 -10.69 -9.49 -14.02
N ALA A 82 -11.86 -9.13 -13.51
CA ALA A 82 -12.57 -7.88 -13.84
C ALA A 82 -12.12 -6.71 -12.97
N ILE A 83 -11.69 -6.99 -11.73
CA ILE A 83 -11.38 -5.97 -10.72
C ILE A 83 -9.94 -5.45 -10.92
N PRO A 84 -9.73 -4.14 -11.17
CA PRO A 84 -8.40 -3.55 -11.18
C PRO A 84 -7.80 -3.50 -9.77
N VAL A 85 -6.53 -3.91 -9.66
CA VAL A 85 -5.76 -3.93 -8.41
C VAL A 85 -4.68 -2.85 -8.47
N TYR A 86 -4.67 -1.95 -7.50
CA TYR A 86 -3.66 -0.89 -7.37
C TYR A 86 -2.70 -1.18 -6.22
N THR A 87 -1.41 -1.03 -6.51
CA THR A 87 -0.32 -1.29 -5.55
C THR A 87 0.89 -0.43 -5.88
N THR A 88 1.86 -0.32 -4.98
CA THR A 88 3.16 0.30 -5.32
C THR A 88 4.06 -0.68 -6.07
N VAL A 89 5.05 -0.16 -6.79
CA VAL A 89 6.02 -1.00 -7.53
C VAL A 89 6.74 -1.97 -6.61
N ALA A 90 7.19 -1.49 -5.45
CA ALA A 90 7.92 -2.28 -4.47
C ALA A 90 7.04 -3.37 -3.81
N ILE A 91 5.78 -3.07 -3.48
CA ILE A 91 4.84 -4.09 -2.95
C ILE A 91 4.57 -5.16 -4.01
N SER A 92 4.43 -4.79 -5.28
CA SER A 92 4.23 -5.77 -6.35
C SER A 92 5.40 -6.75 -6.50
N GLN A 93 6.62 -6.36 -6.18
CA GLN A 93 7.81 -7.22 -6.30
C GLN A 93 8.08 -8.02 -5.02
N LEU A 94 8.17 -7.33 -3.88
CA LEU A 94 8.41 -7.98 -2.58
C LEU A 94 7.22 -8.83 -2.14
N GLY A 95 5.99 -8.42 -2.48
CA GLY A 95 4.77 -9.18 -2.23
C GLY A 95 4.78 -10.53 -2.94
N ARG A 96 5.36 -10.65 -4.14
CA ARG A 96 5.52 -11.95 -4.82
C ARG A 96 6.35 -12.90 -3.97
N VAL A 97 7.49 -12.44 -3.47
CA VAL A 97 8.38 -13.30 -2.68
C VAL A 97 7.76 -13.65 -1.33
N SER A 98 7.18 -12.65 -0.65
CA SER A 98 6.46 -12.84 0.61
C SER A 98 5.36 -13.89 0.48
N THR A 99 4.59 -13.83 -0.61
CA THR A 99 3.49 -14.77 -0.88
C THR A 99 4.03 -16.17 -1.19
N VAL A 100 5.06 -16.30 -2.02
CA VAL A 100 5.67 -17.61 -2.31
C VAL A 100 6.19 -18.26 -1.03
N GLU A 101 6.91 -17.50 -0.21
CA GLU A 101 7.41 -17.98 1.08
C GLU A 101 6.29 -18.42 2.01
N PHE A 102 5.27 -17.57 2.19
CA PHE A 102 4.13 -17.83 3.05
C PHE A 102 3.35 -19.07 2.62
N TYR A 103 3.01 -19.19 1.33
CA TYR A 103 2.26 -20.35 0.84
C TYR A 103 3.10 -21.64 0.86
N ARG A 104 4.42 -21.55 0.66
CA ARG A 104 5.33 -22.71 0.81
C ARG A 104 5.43 -23.15 2.27
N SER A 105 5.52 -22.22 3.21
CA SER A 105 5.61 -22.53 4.63
C SER A 105 4.31 -23.15 5.13
N ARG A 106 3.15 -22.69 4.65
CA ARG A 106 1.83 -23.23 5.00
C ARG A 106 1.39 -24.50 4.28
N GLY A 107 2.18 -24.99 3.31
CA GLY A 107 1.92 -26.27 2.67
C GLY A 107 1.10 -26.18 1.38
N HIS A 108 0.76 -24.98 0.91
CA HIS A 108 -0.14 -24.75 -0.23
C HIS A 108 0.60 -24.61 -1.57
N LEU A 109 1.91 -24.40 -1.52
CA LEU A 109 2.78 -24.21 -2.69
C LEU A 109 4.08 -25.02 -2.57
N GLY A 110 4.65 -25.40 -3.71
CA GLY A 110 5.91 -26.14 -3.80
C GLY A 110 5.72 -27.66 -3.97
N PRO A 111 6.77 -28.46 -3.75
CA PRO A 111 6.75 -29.91 -3.94
C PRO A 111 6.00 -30.64 -2.82
N LEU A 112 4.85 -30.14 -2.38
CA LEU A 112 4.06 -30.72 -1.30
C LEU A 112 2.81 -31.41 -1.84
N GLN A 113 2.44 -32.54 -1.25
CA GLN A 113 1.21 -33.27 -1.63
C GLN A 113 -0.06 -32.41 -1.48
N SER A 114 -0.09 -31.53 -0.48
CA SER A 114 -1.19 -30.59 -0.20
C SER A 114 -1.23 -29.38 -1.15
N ALA A 115 -0.18 -29.16 -1.95
CA ALA A 115 -0.11 -27.99 -2.82
C ALA A 115 -1.22 -28.03 -3.89
N PHE A 116 -1.93 -26.91 -4.03
CA PHE A 116 -2.95 -26.71 -5.05
C PHE A 116 -2.56 -25.65 -6.09
N MET A 117 -1.46 -24.93 -5.85
CA MET A 117 -0.97 -23.85 -6.70
C MET A 117 0.52 -23.99 -7.00
N GLU A 118 0.94 -23.41 -8.12
CA GLU A 118 2.32 -23.35 -8.58
C GLU A 118 2.84 -21.91 -8.51
N VAL A 119 4.17 -21.73 -8.49
CA VAL A 119 4.78 -20.38 -8.46
C VAL A 119 4.37 -19.54 -9.67
N SER A 120 4.20 -20.16 -10.83
CA SER A 120 3.73 -19.48 -12.04
C SER A 120 2.36 -18.82 -11.88
N ASP A 121 1.49 -19.38 -11.03
CA ASP A 121 0.16 -18.82 -10.79
C ASP A 121 0.28 -17.51 -10.02
N VAL A 122 1.19 -17.44 -9.05
CA VAL A 122 1.49 -16.21 -8.31
C VAL A 122 1.97 -15.12 -9.27
N ASP A 123 2.98 -15.43 -10.10
CA ASP A 123 3.53 -14.48 -11.07
C ASP A 123 2.45 -13.93 -12.03
N GLU A 124 1.58 -14.79 -12.56
CA GLU A 124 0.52 -14.39 -13.49
C GLU A 124 -0.49 -13.41 -12.88
N TRP A 125 -0.82 -13.56 -11.60
CA TRP A 125 -1.74 -12.65 -10.91
C TRP A 125 -1.08 -11.34 -10.50
N PHE A 126 0.16 -11.39 -10.01
CA PHE A 126 0.91 -10.17 -9.70
C PHE A 126 1.25 -9.35 -10.95
N ASP A 127 1.35 -9.97 -12.13
CA ASP A 127 1.58 -9.25 -13.40
C ASP A 127 0.36 -8.44 -13.87
N LYS A 128 -0.84 -8.78 -13.40
CA LYS A 128 -2.09 -8.05 -13.67
C LYS A 128 -2.26 -6.80 -12.81
N MET A 129 -1.46 -6.64 -11.75
CA MET A 129 -1.55 -5.48 -10.87
C MET A 129 -1.11 -4.19 -11.57
N THR A 130 -1.79 -3.09 -11.26
CA THR A 130 -1.41 -1.75 -11.71
C THR A 130 -0.50 -1.12 -10.66
N SER A 131 0.77 -0.89 -11.02
CA SER A 131 1.75 -0.30 -10.13
C SER A 131 1.70 1.24 -10.17
N VAL A 132 1.81 1.86 -8.99
CA VAL A 132 1.76 3.31 -8.78
C VAL A 132 3.00 3.75 -8.01
N LYS A 133 3.49 4.97 -8.27
CA LYS A 133 4.59 5.61 -7.51
C LYS A 133 4.05 6.45 -6.34
N TYR A 134 4.90 6.74 -5.36
CA TYR A 134 4.53 7.69 -4.31
C TYR A 134 4.19 9.07 -4.88
N PHE A 135 3.20 9.73 -4.27
CA PHE A 135 2.65 11.03 -4.67
C PHE A 135 2.10 11.09 -6.10
N GLN A 136 1.96 9.95 -6.77
CA GLN A 136 1.32 9.88 -8.07
C GLN A 136 -0.20 9.93 -7.89
N ASN A 137 -0.81 10.95 -8.49
CA ASN A 137 -2.25 11.11 -8.56
C ASN A 137 -2.80 10.23 -9.69
N MET A 138 -3.50 9.15 -9.33
CA MET A 138 -4.12 8.22 -10.28
C MET A 138 -5.63 8.41 -10.26
N THR A 139 -6.20 8.75 -11.42
CA THR A 139 -7.64 8.73 -11.58
C THR A 139 -8.08 7.30 -11.90
N ALA A 140 -8.95 6.75 -11.06
CA ALA A 140 -9.53 5.42 -11.20
C ALA A 140 -11.02 5.54 -11.57
N LEU A 141 -11.56 4.47 -12.17
CA LEU A 141 -13.00 4.36 -12.52
C LEU A 141 -13.51 5.57 -13.31
N GLU A 142 -12.95 5.81 -14.51
CA GLU A 142 -13.40 6.90 -15.41
C GLU A 142 -13.40 8.29 -14.76
N ASN A 143 -12.37 8.61 -13.97
CA ASN A 143 -12.19 9.88 -13.25
C ASN A 143 -13.19 10.15 -12.12
N ARG A 144 -13.85 9.11 -11.56
CA ARG A 144 -14.74 9.28 -10.40
C ARG A 144 -13.99 9.34 -9.06
N ILE A 145 -12.83 8.70 -8.97
CA ILE A 145 -12.01 8.69 -7.75
C ILE A 145 -10.57 9.05 -8.08
N LEU A 146 -9.98 9.87 -7.21
CA LEU A 146 -8.55 10.13 -7.20
C LEU A 146 -7.88 9.31 -6.09
N LEU A 147 -6.91 8.48 -6.48
CA LEU A 147 -6.08 7.67 -5.59
C LEU A 147 -4.67 8.24 -5.56
N THR A 148 -4.13 8.47 -4.37
CA THR A 148 -2.74 8.90 -4.19
C THR A 148 -2.07 8.04 -3.11
N ALA A 149 -0.96 7.40 -3.46
CA ALA A 149 -0.16 6.60 -2.54
C ALA A 149 0.91 7.46 -1.84
N TYR A 150 0.99 7.38 -0.52
CA TYR A 150 1.99 8.05 0.30
C TYR A 150 2.87 7.03 1.03
N ASN A 151 4.12 7.38 1.37
CA ASN A 151 5.00 6.48 2.11
C ASN A 151 4.50 6.25 3.55
N SER A 152 4.35 4.98 3.95
CA SER A 152 3.97 4.58 5.32
C SER A 152 5.17 4.41 6.26
N GLY A 153 6.39 4.21 5.73
CA GLY A 153 7.60 3.98 6.53
C GLY A 153 7.64 2.65 7.30
N HIS A 154 6.70 1.73 7.06
CA HIS A 154 6.68 0.42 7.71
C HIS A 154 7.48 -0.63 6.91
N THR A 155 7.04 -1.01 5.70
CA THR A 155 7.83 -1.88 4.81
C THR A 155 8.41 -1.11 3.62
N LEU A 156 9.38 -1.71 2.90
CA LEU A 156 9.89 -1.13 1.66
C LEU A 156 8.76 -1.07 0.62
N GLY A 157 8.41 0.13 0.18
CA GLY A 157 7.25 0.34 -0.70
C GLY A 157 5.90 0.44 -0.01
N GLY A 158 5.86 0.22 1.31
CA GLY A 158 4.63 0.28 2.10
C GLY A 158 3.98 1.65 1.99
N SER A 159 2.69 1.68 1.68
CA SER A 159 1.96 2.90 1.40
C SER A 159 0.68 3.02 2.21
N PHE A 160 0.33 4.25 2.55
CA PHE A 160 -1.04 4.58 2.92
C PHE A 160 -1.71 5.34 1.77
N TRP A 161 -3.02 5.19 1.64
CA TRP A 161 -3.77 5.68 0.48
C TRP A 161 -4.64 6.88 0.88
N LEU A 162 -4.52 7.96 0.11
CA LEU A 162 -5.49 9.05 0.11
C LEU A 162 -6.49 8.79 -1.00
N ILE A 163 -7.75 8.59 -0.62
CA ILE A 163 -8.88 8.37 -1.51
C ILE A 163 -9.71 9.64 -1.50
N THR A 164 -9.76 10.33 -2.64
CA THR A 164 -10.55 11.57 -2.78
C THR A 164 -11.69 11.33 -3.75
N LYS A 165 -12.92 11.48 -3.26
CA LYS A 165 -14.15 11.47 -4.06
C LYS A 165 -14.86 12.81 -3.89
N ARG A 166 -14.79 13.68 -4.90
CA ARG A 166 -15.32 15.06 -4.86
C ARG A 166 -14.77 15.84 -3.65
N LEU A 167 -15.58 16.01 -2.60
CA LEU A 167 -15.22 16.69 -1.34
C LEU A 167 -14.79 15.73 -0.23
N GLU A 168 -15.18 14.45 -0.32
CA GLU A 168 -14.84 13.44 0.68
C GLU A 168 -13.37 13.03 0.53
N LYS A 169 -12.61 13.16 1.62
CA LYS A 169 -11.20 12.75 1.70
C LYS A 169 -11.04 11.68 2.76
N ILE A 170 -10.63 10.49 2.34
CA ILE A 170 -10.48 9.35 3.23
C ILE A 170 -9.03 8.88 3.17
N ILE A 171 -8.42 8.76 4.35
CA ILE A 171 -7.06 8.25 4.48
C ILE A 171 -7.15 6.82 5.01
N TYR A 172 -6.66 5.87 4.22
CA TYR A 172 -6.52 4.48 4.62
C TYR A 172 -5.05 4.18 4.95
N ALA A 173 -4.75 4.07 6.24
CA ALA A 173 -3.40 3.90 6.78
C ALA A 173 -3.36 2.77 7.84
N PRO A 174 -3.45 1.49 7.43
CA PRO A 174 -3.53 0.39 8.37
C PRO A 174 -2.30 0.32 9.27
N THR A 175 -1.09 0.30 8.72
CA THR A 175 0.18 0.33 9.46
C THR A 175 1.09 1.41 8.91
N TRP A 176 1.77 2.11 9.82
CA TRP A 176 2.68 3.19 9.47
C TRP A 176 3.66 3.48 10.61
N ASN A 177 4.80 4.08 10.27
CA ASN A 177 5.88 4.42 11.19
C ASN A 177 6.12 5.93 11.19
N HIS A 178 6.00 6.57 12.33
CA HIS A 178 6.34 8.00 12.47
C HIS A 178 7.85 8.23 12.54
N SER A 179 8.61 7.25 13.02
CA SER A 179 10.05 7.37 13.24
C SER A 179 10.81 7.07 11.95
N LYS A 180 12.00 7.66 11.82
CA LYS A 180 12.91 7.32 10.72
C LYS A 180 13.65 6.04 11.09
N ASP A 181 13.56 5.04 10.22
CA ASP A 181 14.27 3.78 10.36
C ASP A 181 15.69 3.86 9.80
N SER A 182 16.42 2.77 9.92
CA SER A 182 17.81 2.66 9.43
C SER A 182 17.91 2.82 7.92
N PHE A 183 16.89 2.37 7.17
CA PHE A 183 16.89 2.39 5.71
C PHE A 183 15.62 3.01 5.07
N LEU A 184 14.55 3.23 5.83
CA LEU A 184 13.30 3.85 5.35
C LEU A 184 13.13 5.27 5.90
N ASN A 185 12.39 6.10 5.15
CA ASN A 185 11.92 7.40 5.63
C ASN A 185 10.66 7.21 6.50
N SER A 186 10.42 8.15 7.41
CA SER A 186 9.18 8.23 8.18
C SER A 186 7.94 8.35 7.28
N ALA A 187 6.77 8.03 7.83
CA ALA A 187 5.49 8.20 7.18
C ALA A 187 5.28 9.65 6.73
N SER A 188 4.74 9.81 5.52
CA SER A 188 4.54 11.12 4.88
C SER A 188 3.30 11.88 5.37
N PHE A 189 2.98 11.82 6.67
CA PHE A 189 1.92 12.66 7.24
C PHE A 189 2.39 14.10 7.47
N LEU A 190 3.65 14.24 7.89
CA LEU A 190 4.30 15.52 8.18
C LEU A 190 5.40 15.79 7.17
N SER A 191 5.58 17.06 6.81
CA SER A 191 6.73 17.49 6.02
C SER A 191 8.01 17.29 6.82
N PRO A 192 9.04 16.61 6.28
CA PRO A 192 10.29 16.34 7.01
C PRO A 192 11.09 17.62 7.32
N THR A 193 10.85 18.72 6.59
CA THR A 193 11.58 19.98 6.77
C THR A 193 10.93 20.91 7.78
N THR A 194 9.59 20.96 7.79
CA THR A 194 8.83 21.97 8.55
C THR A 194 8.12 21.34 9.75
N GLY A 195 7.94 20.02 9.79
CA GLY A 195 7.10 19.33 10.78
C GLY A 195 5.61 19.64 10.66
N SER A 196 5.21 20.43 9.65
CA SER A 196 3.81 20.77 9.38
C SER A 196 3.13 19.63 8.62
N PRO A 197 1.82 19.39 8.85
CA PRO A 197 1.07 18.40 8.07
C PRO A 197 1.03 18.77 6.59
N ILE A 198 1.01 17.77 5.71
CA ILE A 198 0.85 18.00 4.27
C ILE A 198 -0.53 18.58 4.00
N SER A 199 -0.61 19.68 3.24
CA SER A 199 -1.85 20.43 2.99
C SER A 199 -3.00 19.58 2.41
N SER A 200 -2.69 18.55 1.61
CA SER A 200 -3.69 17.63 1.06
C SER A 200 -4.32 16.71 2.12
N LEU A 201 -3.59 16.44 3.21
CA LEU A 201 -3.97 15.52 4.29
C LEU A 201 -4.60 16.22 5.50
N VAL A 202 -4.68 17.56 5.49
CA VAL A 202 -5.30 18.33 6.57
C VAL A 202 -6.82 18.23 6.49
N ARG A 203 -7.47 17.99 7.64
CA ARG A 203 -8.93 17.85 7.81
C ARG A 203 -9.56 16.81 6.87
N PRO A 204 -9.13 15.55 6.89
CA PRO A 204 -9.81 14.49 6.14
C PRO A 204 -11.16 14.17 6.80
N SER A 205 -12.09 13.69 5.99
CA SER A 205 -13.43 13.25 6.41
C SER A 205 -13.35 12.02 7.32
N ALA A 206 -12.45 11.08 7.00
CA ALA A 206 -12.17 9.91 7.84
C ALA A 206 -10.71 9.47 7.72
N ILE A 207 -10.14 9.02 8.84
CA ILE A 207 -8.87 8.27 8.87
C ILE A 207 -9.15 6.87 9.39
N ILE A 208 -8.68 5.86 8.66
CA ILE A 208 -8.68 4.45 9.06
C ILE A 208 -7.25 4.09 9.46
N THR A 209 -7.04 3.70 10.73
CA THR A 209 -5.73 3.30 11.25
C THR A 209 -5.83 2.05 12.13
N SER A 210 -4.82 1.19 12.09
CA SER A 210 -4.69 0.12 13.10
C SER A 210 -4.26 0.69 14.44
N THR A 211 -4.55 -0.07 15.50
CA THR A 211 -4.12 0.20 16.88
C THR A 211 -2.90 -0.62 17.29
N GLU A 212 -2.17 -1.18 16.32
CA GLU A 212 -0.88 -1.84 16.55
C GLU A 212 0.18 -0.80 16.93
N LEU A 213 0.58 -0.82 18.21
CA LEU A 213 1.52 0.13 18.78
C LEU A 213 2.94 -0.44 18.86
N GLY A 214 3.91 0.37 18.47
CA GLY A 214 5.32 0.13 18.67
C GLY A 214 5.85 0.66 20.01
N SER A 215 7.12 0.36 20.28
CA SER A 215 7.85 0.80 21.47
C SER A 215 8.01 2.32 21.53
N ASN A 216 7.90 2.86 22.75
CA ASN A 216 8.15 4.28 23.04
C ASN A 216 9.64 4.65 22.96
N MET A 217 10.53 3.66 22.84
CA MET A 217 11.97 3.90 22.75
C MET A 217 12.35 4.38 21.34
N SER A 218 13.19 5.41 21.27
CA SER A 218 13.76 5.87 20.00
C SER A 218 14.47 4.71 19.26
N HIS A 219 14.29 4.63 17.94
CA HIS A 219 14.89 3.60 17.09
C HIS A 219 16.39 3.36 17.37
N LYS A 220 17.19 4.43 17.46
CA LYS A 220 18.63 4.35 17.80
C LYS A 220 18.93 3.56 19.08
N LYS A 221 18.18 3.80 20.16
CA LYS A 221 18.37 3.07 21.43
C LYS A 221 17.96 1.61 21.32
N ARG A 222 16.92 1.30 20.54
CA ARG A 222 16.47 -0.08 20.28
C ARG A 222 17.55 -0.84 19.51
N MET A 223 18.14 -0.21 18.50
CA MET A 223 19.27 -0.75 17.75
C MET A 223 20.51 -0.99 18.64
N GLU A 224 20.87 -0.03 19.50
CA GLU A 224 21.98 -0.19 20.44
C GLU A 224 21.77 -1.40 21.38
N LYS A 225 20.56 -1.56 21.94
CA LYS A 225 20.20 -2.72 22.77
C LYS A 225 20.26 -4.03 21.98
N PHE A 226 19.73 -4.05 20.75
CA PHE A 226 19.79 -5.21 19.87
C PHE A 226 21.24 -5.65 19.60
N LEU A 227 22.12 -4.71 19.22
CA LEU A 227 23.52 -5.00 18.94
C LEU A 227 24.27 -5.48 20.20
N GLN A 228 24.00 -4.88 21.37
CA GLN A 228 24.56 -5.35 22.64
C GLN A 228 24.18 -6.80 22.96
N LEU A 229 22.95 -7.22 22.63
CA LEU A 229 22.53 -8.61 22.79
C LEU A 229 23.24 -9.54 21.82
N VAL A 230 23.37 -9.12 20.55
CA VAL A 230 24.11 -9.87 19.54
C VAL A 230 25.58 -10.04 19.96
N ASP A 231 26.24 -8.97 20.43
CA ASP A 231 27.63 -9.05 20.89
C ASP A 231 27.79 -9.94 22.12
N ALA A 232 26.90 -9.82 23.11
CA ALA A 232 26.95 -10.64 24.31
C ALA A 232 26.80 -12.13 24.00
N THR A 233 25.96 -12.48 23.03
CA THR A 233 25.69 -13.87 22.65
C THR A 233 26.80 -14.46 21.78
N LEU A 234 27.36 -13.67 20.88
CA LEU A 234 28.54 -14.05 20.09
C LEU A 234 29.80 -14.19 20.96
N ALA A 235 29.98 -13.32 21.96
CA ALA A 235 31.08 -13.42 22.92
C ALA A 235 31.03 -14.70 23.76
N ASN A 236 29.83 -15.23 24.03
CA ASN A 236 29.64 -16.53 24.68
C ASN A 236 29.91 -17.73 23.74
N GLY A 237 30.19 -17.48 22.46
CA GLY A 237 30.40 -18.51 21.44
C GLY A 237 29.10 -19.20 21.00
N GLY A 238 27.95 -18.57 21.24
CA GLY A 238 26.62 -19.09 20.95
C GLY A 238 26.06 -18.65 19.59
N ALA A 239 24.90 -19.21 19.23
CA ALA A 239 24.18 -18.82 18.01
C ALA A 239 23.06 -17.81 18.32
N VAL A 240 22.87 -16.84 17.45
CA VAL A 240 21.73 -15.91 17.49
C VAL A 240 20.70 -16.35 16.47
N LEU A 241 19.48 -16.66 16.92
CA LEU A 241 18.35 -16.99 16.04
C LEU A 241 17.40 -15.79 15.92
N LEU A 242 17.22 -15.31 14.69
CA LEU A 242 16.38 -14.17 14.33
C LEU A 242 15.20 -14.62 13.45
N PRO A 243 14.01 -14.89 14.01
CA PRO A 243 12.80 -15.05 13.22
C PRO A 243 12.39 -13.68 12.66
N THR A 244 12.26 -13.57 11.34
CA THR A 244 12.00 -12.29 10.67
C THR A 244 11.03 -12.43 9.49
N THR A 245 10.28 -11.37 9.23
CA THR A 245 9.49 -11.25 8.00
C THR A 245 10.40 -10.87 6.83
N ILE A 246 10.47 -11.73 5.81
CA ILE A 246 11.40 -11.58 4.68
C ILE A 246 11.18 -10.25 3.92
N SER A 247 9.94 -9.89 3.61
CA SER A 247 9.63 -8.65 2.87
C SER A 247 9.60 -7.39 3.74
N GLY A 248 9.74 -7.56 5.06
CA GLY A 248 9.69 -6.49 6.05
C GLY A 248 11.05 -6.26 6.71
N ARG A 249 11.16 -6.65 7.97
CA ARG A 249 12.29 -6.29 8.86
C ARG A 249 13.60 -7.02 8.59
N PHE A 250 13.56 -8.13 7.85
CA PHE A 250 14.78 -8.80 7.41
C PHE A 250 15.77 -7.84 6.72
N LEU A 251 15.29 -6.97 5.83
CA LEU A 251 16.15 -6.01 5.11
C LEU A 251 16.82 -5.01 6.07
N GLU A 252 16.07 -4.51 7.06
CA GLU A 252 16.62 -3.60 8.06
C GLU A 252 17.70 -4.25 8.91
N LEU A 253 17.36 -5.43 9.46
CA LEU A 253 18.22 -6.17 10.37
C LEU A 253 19.50 -6.63 9.68
N LEU A 254 19.41 -7.10 8.43
CA LEU A 254 20.57 -7.48 7.64
C LEU A 254 21.53 -6.31 7.49
N ARG A 255 21.02 -5.12 7.18
CA ARG A 255 21.85 -3.91 7.05
C ARG A 255 22.52 -3.55 8.38
N ILE A 256 21.76 -3.56 9.48
CA ILE A 256 22.27 -3.23 10.81
C ILE A 256 23.40 -4.18 11.23
N ILE A 257 23.23 -5.48 10.97
CA ILE A 257 24.24 -6.49 11.31
C ILE A 257 25.46 -6.40 10.39
N ASP A 258 25.28 -6.19 9.09
CA ASP A 258 26.38 -6.02 8.14
C ASP A 258 27.27 -4.82 8.49
N GLU A 259 26.67 -3.68 8.81
CA GLU A 259 27.40 -2.49 9.25
C GLU A 259 28.14 -2.73 10.57
N HIS A 260 27.52 -3.44 11.52
CA HIS A 260 28.13 -3.76 12.80
C HIS A 260 29.31 -4.73 12.65
N LEU A 261 29.16 -5.81 11.88
CA LEU A 261 30.21 -6.79 11.62
C LEU A 261 31.39 -6.18 10.86
N ALA A 262 31.15 -5.24 9.94
CA ALA A 262 32.21 -4.53 9.23
C ALA A 262 33.07 -3.65 10.16
N ASN A 263 32.49 -3.14 11.25
CA ASN A 263 33.17 -2.31 12.24
C ASN A 263 33.86 -3.12 13.34
N LEU A 264 33.46 -4.38 13.54
CA LEU A 264 34.07 -5.26 14.55
C LEU A 264 35.47 -5.72 14.10
N GLN A 265 36.50 -5.36 14.87
CA GLN A 265 37.85 -5.89 14.69
C GLN A 265 37.91 -7.30 15.32
N GLY A 266 37.67 -8.36 14.54
CA GLY A 266 37.61 -9.73 15.05
C GLY A 266 37.50 -10.81 13.97
N ALA A 267 37.22 -12.05 14.42
CA ALA A 267 36.97 -13.18 13.52
C ALA A 267 35.72 -12.93 12.66
N ALA A 268 35.76 -13.33 11.39
CA ALA A 268 34.62 -13.25 10.49
C ALA A 268 33.49 -14.19 11.00
N ILE A 269 32.46 -13.60 11.61
CA ILE A 269 31.28 -14.32 12.07
C ILE A 269 30.39 -14.58 10.86
N PRO A 270 30.01 -15.85 10.58
CA PRO A 270 29.14 -16.16 9.46
C PRO A 270 27.69 -15.74 9.74
N VAL A 271 27.05 -15.18 8.73
CA VAL A 271 25.62 -14.83 8.72
C VAL A 271 24.89 -15.79 7.80
N TYR A 272 24.06 -16.64 8.39
CA TYR A 272 23.26 -17.62 7.67
C TYR A 272 21.84 -17.12 7.44
N PHE A 273 21.27 -17.44 6.28
CA PHE A 273 19.88 -17.15 5.96
C PHE A 273 19.14 -18.40 5.51
N LEU A 274 17.98 -18.63 6.12
CA LEU A 274 17.08 -19.74 5.85
C LEU A 274 15.79 -19.20 5.24
N SER A 275 15.62 -19.43 3.94
CA SER A 275 14.41 -19.06 3.20
C SER A 275 14.15 -20.05 2.07
N TYR A 276 12.87 -20.33 1.79
CA TYR A 276 12.48 -21.13 0.63
C TYR A 276 12.72 -20.39 -0.69
N SER A 277 12.60 -19.08 -0.67
CA SER A 277 12.74 -18.15 -1.80
C SER A 277 14.19 -17.71 -2.08
N GLY A 278 15.16 -18.27 -1.34
CA GLY A 278 16.59 -17.99 -1.53
C GLY A 278 16.94 -16.50 -1.39
N THR A 279 17.91 -16.03 -2.14
CA THR A 279 18.40 -14.62 -2.07
C THR A 279 17.63 -13.65 -2.98
N LYS A 280 16.50 -14.05 -3.57
CA LYS A 280 15.73 -13.20 -4.50
C LYS A 280 15.27 -11.89 -3.88
N VAL A 281 14.95 -11.88 -2.59
CA VAL A 281 14.55 -10.66 -1.87
C VAL A 281 15.64 -9.62 -1.86
N LEU A 282 16.90 -10.05 -1.73
CA LEU A 282 18.05 -9.16 -1.77
C LEU A 282 18.23 -8.57 -3.18
N SER A 283 18.07 -9.39 -4.22
CA SER A 283 18.07 -8.92 -5.61
C SER A 283 16.97 -7.91 -5.92
N TYR A 284 15.74 -8.12 -5.41
CA TYR A 284 14.66 -7.15 -5.58
C TYR A 284 14.88 -5.88 -4.77
N ALA A 285 15.34 -5.99 -3.52
CA ALA A 285 15.67 -4.83 -2.70
C ALA A 285 16.78 -3.96 -3.35
N ALA A 286 17.81 -4.60 -3.92
CA ALA A 286 18.88 -3.91 -4.63
C ALA A 286 18.39 -3.11 -5.85
N ASN A 287 17.29 -3.51 -6.48
CA ASN A 287 16.67 -2.77 -7.59
C ASN A 287 15.71 -1.65 -7.15
N LEU A 288 15.37 -1.59 -5.86
CA LEU A 288 14.38 -0.67 -5.29
C LEU A 288 15.03 0.45 -4.45
N LEU A 289 16.27 0.84 -4.76
CA LEU A 289 17.02 1.88 -4.02
C LEU A 289 16.29 3.23 -3.99
N ASP A 290 15.58 3.58 -5.07
CA ASP A 290 14.79 4.82 -5.16
C ASP A 290 13.67 4.91 -4.10
N TRP A 291 13.26 3.76 -3.54
CA TRP A 291 12.20 3.67 -2.52
C TRP A 291 12.73 3.74 -1.09
N MET A 292 14.06 3.79 -0.92
CA MET A 292 14.72 3.82 0.37
C MET A 292 14.95 5.26 0.86
N SER A 293 15.54 5.39 2.05
CA SER A 293 15.79 6.70 2.64
C SER A 293 16.77 7.53 1.82
N SER A 294 16.54 8.84 1.75
CA SER A 294 17.41 9.75 1.01
C SER A 294 18.83 9.83 1.59
N GLN A 295 18.98 9.45 2.87
CA GLN A 295 20.29 9.37 3.51
C GLN A 295 21.09 8.19 2.96
N LEU A 296 20.44 7.03 2.87
CA LEU A 296 21.04 5.83 2.33
C LEU A 296 21.46 6.01 0.87
N ILE A 297 20.61 6.65 0.06
CA ILE A 297 20.91 6.97 -1.33
C ILE A 297 22.18 7.84 -1.43
N LYS A 298 22.28 8.89 -0.61
CA LYS A 298 23.46 9.78 -0.58
C LYS A 298 24.73 9.07 -0.13
N GLU A 299 24.64 8.21 0.89
CA GLU A 299 25.76 7.41 1.37
C GLU A 299 26.29 6.50 0.25
N TYR A 300 25.39 5.88 -0.52
CA TYR A 300 25.78 5.03 -1.64
C TYR A 300 26.27 5.80 -2.86
N GLU A 301 25.66 6.92 -3.23
CA GLU A 301 26.18 7.79 -4.30
C GLU A 301 27.60 8.28 -3.96
N GLY A 302 27.86 8.59 -2.68
CA GLY A 302 29.19 8.94 -2.20
C GLY A 302 30.20 7.80 -2.31
N ILE A 303 29.81 6.56 -1.98
CA ILE A 303 30.67 5.37 -2.08
C ILE A 303 30.89 4.97 -3.54
N ALA A 304 29.90 5.13 -4.42
CA ALA A 304 30.00 4.82 -5.84
C ALA A 304 30.98 5.73 -6.59
N ALA A 305 31.22 6.95 -6.08
CA ALA A 305 32.22 7.86 -6.60
C ALA A 305 33.67 7.43 -6.27
N GLU A 306 33.86 6.54 -5.28
CA GLU A 306 35.15 5.93 -4.98
C GLU A 306 35.26 4.59 -5.74
N ASP A 307 36.38 4.33 -6.45
CA ASP A 307 36.65 3.14 -7.28
C ASP A 307 36.52 1.76 -6.57
N ARG A 308 36.06 1.72 -5.31
CA ARG A 308 35.71 0.52 -4.53
C ARG A 308 34.19 0.24 -4.49
N ALA A 309 33.41 0.82 -5.41
CA ALA A 309 31.96 0.75 -5.49
C ALA A 309 31.35 -0.67 -5.47
N TYR A 310 32.06 -1.67 -6.00
CA TYR A 310 31.51 -3.03 -6.16
C TYR A 310 31.39 -3.85 -4.88
N SER A 311 32.09 -3.50 -3.78
CA SER A 311 32.12 -4.33 -2.56
C SER A 311 31.17 -3.83 -1.45
N ARG A 312 30.51 -2.68 -1.65
CA ARG A 312 29.71 -2.00 -0.62
C ARG A 312 28.27 -1.76 -1.02
N VAL A 313 27.80 -2.42 -2.08
CA VAL A 313 26.39 -2.33 -2.48
C VAL A 313 25.47 -2.86 -1.36
N PRO A 314 24.36 -2.17 -1.09
CA PRO A 314 23.34 -2.65 -0.18
C PRO A 314 22.73 -3.95 -0.70
N PHE A 315 22.36 -4.85 0.22
CA PHE A 315 21.64 -6.08 -0.11
C PHE A 315 22.35 -6.98 -1.13
N GLU A 316 23.67 -7.04 -1.08
CA GLU A 316 24.42 -7.98 -1.91
C GLU A 316 24.23 -9.41 -1.36
N PRO A 317 23.85 -10.39 -2.20
CA PRO A 317 23.72 -11.78 -1.78
C PRO A 317 25.00 -12.39 -1.20
N SER A 318 26.18 -11.85 -1.51
CA SER A 318 27.47 -12.35 -1.04
C SER A 318 27.71 -12.15 0.46
N LYS A 319 26.96 -11.25 1.10
CA LYS A 319 27.05 -10.95 2.54
C LYS A 319 26.38 -12.00 3.41
N VAL A 320 25.64 -12.93 2.80
CA VAL A 320 24.78 -13.88 3.49
C VAL A 320 24.97 -15.27 2.90
N ASP A 321 25.27 -16.23 3.76
CA ASP A 321 25.35 -17.63 3.37
C ASP A 321 23.95 -18.26 3.41
N LEU A 322 23.40 -18.53 2.23
CA LEU A 322 22.10 -19.20 2.09
C LEU A 322 22.22 -20.68 2.46
N LEU A 323 21.45 -21.11 3.45
CA LEU A 323 21.34 -22.52 3.83
C LEU A 323 20.00 -23.07 3.33
N SER A 324 20.05 -24.16 2.58
CA SER A 324 18.85 -24.80 2.02
C SER A 324 18.21 -25.79 3.01
N ASN A 325 19.04 -26.53 3.74
CA ASN A 325 18.57 -27.47 4.75
C ASN A 325 18.96 -26.96 6.15
N PRO A 326 18.00 -26.76 7.05
CA PRO A 326 18.29 -26.36 8.43
C PRO A 326 19.20 -27.34 9.17
N GLN A 327 19.23 -28.63 8.78
CA GLN A 327 20.11 -29.64 9.37
C GLN A 327 21.60 -29.34 9.22
N GLU A 328 21.99 -28.55 8.23
CA GLU A 328 23.37 -28.12 8.02
C GLU A 328 23.87 -27.25 9.19
N LEU A 329 22.98 -26.61 9.95
CA LEU A 329 23.32 -25.83 11.14
C LEU A 329 24.02 -26.66 12.23
N ILE A 330 23.73 -27.96 12.33
CA ILE A 330 24.40 -28.86 13.29
C ILE A 330 25.87 -29.06 12.93
N GLN A 331 26.19 -29.05 11.63
CA GLN A 331 27.54 -29.28 11.13
C GLN A 331 28.44 -28.05 11.26
N LEU A 332 27.87 -26.89 11.60
CA LEU A 332 28.52 -25.60 11.66
C LEU A 332 28.62 -25.12 13.13
N PRO A 333 29.57 -25.65 13.93
CA PRO A 333 29.77 -25.26 15.32
C PRO A 333 30.42 -23.87 15.43
N GLY A 334 30.16 -23.16 16.54
CA GLY A 334 30.74 -21.84 16.83
C GLY A 334 29.73 -20.69 16.76
N PRO A 335 30.21 -19.45 16.98
CA PRO A 335 29.39 -18.24 16.98
C PRO A 335 28.86 -17.96 15.57
N LYS A 336 27.55 -17.76 15.47
CA LYS A 336 26.86 -17.55 14.19
C LYS A 336 25.56 -16.76 14.37
N ILE A 337 25.18 -16.02 13.34
CA ILE A 337 23.90 -15.32 13.26
C ILE A 337 23.04 -16.04 12.23
N VAL A 338 21.81 -16.41 12.60
CA VAL A 338 20.89 -17.16 11.74
C VAL A 338 19.61 -16.36 11.57
N PHE A 339 19.39 -15.84 10.37
CA PHE A 339 18.10 -15.31 9.94
C PHE A 339 17.22 -16.46 9.47
N ALA A 340 16.05 -16.58 10.09
CA ALA A 340 15.07 -17.60 9.72
C ALA A 340 13.76 -16.96 9.27
N SER A 341 13.28 -17.44 8.13
CA SER A 341 11.97 -17.08 7.58
C SER A 341 10.83 -17.62 8.46
N GLY A 342 9.86 -16.75 8.74
CA GLY A 342 8.63 -17.05 9.47
C GLY A 342 8.67 -16.52 10.91
N ILE A 343 7.84 -15.53 11.20
CA ILE A 343 7.76 -14.91 12.53
C ILE A 343 6.96 -15.72 13.54
N ASP A 344 6.07 -16.61 13.11
CA ASP A 344 5.07 -17.27 13.98
C ASP A 344 5.51 -18.63 14.54
N PHE A 345 6.68 -19.13 14.13
CA PHE A 345 7.14 -20.50 14.41
C PHE A 345 6.04 -21.55 14.17
N LYS A 346 5.29 -21.40 13.06
CA LYS A 346 4.22 -22.34 12.70
C LYS A 346 4.80 -23.55 11.96
N ASP A 347 3.96 -24.54 11.74
CA ASP A 347 4.37 -25.77 11.06
C ASP A 347 4.83 -25.49 9.62
N GLY A 348 5.99 -26.04 9.26
CA GLY A 348 6.62 -25.82 7.96
C GLY A 348 7.39 -24.50 7.81
N ASP A 349 7.40 -23.61 8.81
CA ASP A 349 8.30 -22.45 8.80
C ASP A 349 9.77 -22.89 8.98
N MET A 350 10.69 -22.19 8.33
CA MET A 350 12.14 -22.45 8.49
C MET A 350 12.62 -22.08 9.89
N SER A 351 12.00 -21.07 10.52
CA SER A 351 12.26 -20.68 11.90
C SER A 351 11.96 -21.81 12.89
N THR A 352 10.89 -22.58 12.70
CA THR A 352 10.55 -23.73 13.54
C THR A 352 11.59 -24.84 13.45
N GLN A 353 12.11 -25.11 12.25
CA GLN A 353 13.18 -26.10 12.07
C GLN A 353 14.50 -25.62 12.70
N ALA A 354 14.82 -24.33 12.58
CA ALA A 354 15.99 -23.75 13.24
C ALA A 354 15.86 -23.80 14.77
N LEU A 355 14.65 -23.53 15.29
CA LEU A 355 14.32 -23.64 16.72
C LEU A 355 14.57 -25.06 17.24
N GLN A 356 14.09 -26.10 16.56
CA GLN A 356 14.31 -27.50 16.95
C GLN A 356 15.79 -27.86 17.12
N LEU A 357 16.65 -27.30 16.28
CA LEU A 357 18.07 -27.66 16.20
C LEU A 357 18.94 -26.86 17.18
N LEU A 358 18.63 -25.58 17.38
CA LEU A 358 19.48 -24.67 18.15
C LEU A 358 19.07 -24.52 19.62
N CYS A 359 17.80 -24.79 19.96
CA CYS A 359 17.24 -24.51 21.27
C CYS A 359 17.62 -25.47 22.39
N GLN A 360 18.40 -26.51 22.12
CA GLN A 360 18.93 -27.39 23.17
C GLN A 360 20.22 -26.84 23.81
N ASP A 361 20.86 -25.85 23.17
CA ASP A 361 22.10 -25.24 23.65
C ASP A 361 21.82 -23.96 24.44
N GLU A 362 22.30 -23.92 25.69
CA GLU A 362 22.15 -22.79 26.61
C GLU A 362 22.87 -21.53 26.11
N LYS A 363 23.83 -21.67 25.20
CA LYS A 363 24.56 -20.56 24.60
C LYS A 363 23.77 -19.86 23.49
N THR A 364 22.77 -20.52 22.92
CA THR A 364 21.92 -19.96 21.88
C THR A 364 20.98 -18.93 22.49
N THR A 365 20.76 -17.82 21.79
CA THR A 365 19.72 -16.84 22.16
C THR A 365 18.78 -16.59 20.98
N ILE A 366 17.48 -16.65 21.27
CA ILE A 366 16.41 -16.25 20.36
C ILE A 366 16.11 -14.77 20.61
N ILE A 367 16.20 -13.96 19.57
CA ILE A 367 15.82 -12.54 19.65
C ILE A 367 14.58 -12.32 18.78
N LEU A 368 13.45 -12.13 19.44
CA LEU A 368 12.20 -11.75 18.79
C LEU A 368 12.24 -10.26 18.44
N THR A 369 12.05 -9.95 17.16
CA THR A 369 12.13 -8.58 16.63
C THR A 369 10.77 -7.96 16.35
N GLU A 370 9.73 -8.79 16.22
CA GLU A 370 8.36 -8.39 15.91
C GLU A 370 7.39 -9.20 16.77
N LYS A 371 6.18 -8.67 16.97
CA LYS A 371 5.06 -9.45 17.54
C LYS A 371 4.40 -10.26 16.42
N SER A 372 3.73 -11.34 16.77
CA SER A 372 2.94 -12.12 15.79
C SER A 372 1.76 -11.30 15.29
N SER A 373 1.63 -11.16 13.97
CA SER A 373 0.49 -10.53 13.30
C SER A 373 -0.82 -11.34 13.38
N PHE A 374 -0.71 -12.61 13.78
CA PHE A 374 -1.83 -13.54 13.94
C PHE A 374 -1.94 -14.01 15.39
N ALA A 375 -1.79 -13.10 16.33
CA ALA A 375 -1.64 -13.45 17.74
C ALA A 375 -2.82 -14.24 18.32
N ARG A 376 -4.02 -14.07 17.75
CA ARG A 376 -5.23 -14.80 18.18
C ARG A 376 -5.21 -16.30 17.87
N ASP A 377 -4.35 -16.75 16.96
CA ASP A 377 -4.20 -18.16 16.60
C ASP A 377 -3.37 -18.97 17.62
N ASN A 378 -2.98 -18.37 18.76
CA ASN A 378 -2.09 -18.96 19.77
C ASN A 378 -0.80 -19.55 19.14
N THR A 379 -0.02 -18.69 18.50
CA THR A 379 1.24 -19.09 17.85
C THR A 379 2.32 -19.36 18.88
N CYS A 380 3.35 -20.15 18.51
CA CYS A 380 4.47 -20.37 19.42
C CYS A 380 5.20 -19.04 19.74
N THR A 381 5.18 -18.08 18.82
CA THR A 381 5.72 -16.73 19.06
C THR A 381 4.93 -15.96 20.12
N THR A 382 3.60 -16.07 20.15
CA THR A 382 2.81 -15.41 21.20
C THR A 382 3.12 -15.98 22.57
N ASP A 383 3.30 -17.31 22.67
CA ASP A 383 3.67 -17.97 23.91
C ASP A 383 5.06 -17.51 24.39
N LEU A 384 6.04 -17.48 23.48
CA LEU A 384 7.40 -17.01 23.79
C LEU A 384 7.39 -15.54 24.22
N PHE A 385 6.63 -14.69 23.54
CA PHE A 385 6.50 -13.29 23.89
C PHE A 385 5.91 -13.10 25.30
N GLN A 386 4.85 -13.86 25.64
CA GLN A 386 4.23 -13.82 26.96
C GLN A 386 5.18 -14.24 28.08
N GLU A 387 5.98 -15.29 27.83
CA GLU A 387 6.99 -15.77 28.78
C GLU A 387 8.09 -14.75 28.99
N TRP A 388 8.61 -14.20 27.89
CA TRP A 388 9.57 -13.11 27.98
C TRP A 388 9.00 -11.94 28.78
N TYR A 389 7.76 -11.50 28.50
CA TYR A 389 7.13 -10.39 29.21
C TYR A 389 7.01 -10.65 30.71
N THR A 390 6.59 -11.86 31.10
CA THR A 390 6.41 -12.25 32.50
C THR A 390 7.75 -12.29 33.24
N LEU A 391 8.77 -12.87 32.64
CA LEU A 391 10.09 -13.03 33.25
C LEU A 391 10.90 -11.72 33.24
N ALA A 392 10.76 -10.90 32.20
CA ALA A 392 11.38 -9.57 32.14
C ALA A 392 10.75 -8.62 33.18
N SER A 393 9.42 -8.64 33.31
CA SER A 393 8.71 -7.87 34.34
C SER A 393 9.13 -8.28 35.76
N ALA A 394 9.36 -9.58 36.01
CA ALA A 394 9.86 -10.07 37.29
C ALA A 394 11.28 -9.58 37.63
N LYS A 395 12.15 -9.43 36.62
CA LYS A 395 13.53 -8.91 36.82
C LYS A 395 13.57 -7.40 37.08
N ASN A 396 12.65 -6.62 36.50
CA ASN A 396 12.70 -5.15 36.46
C ASN A 396 11.62 -4.46 37.33
N ASN A 397 11.37 -4.95 38.54
CA ASN A 397 10.39 -4.33 39.47
C ASN A 397 8.99 -4.10 38.85
N GLY A 398 8.54 -4.99 37.97
CA GLY A 398 7.20 -4.95 37.37
C GLY A 398 7.11 -4.33 35.97
N VAL A 399 8.14 -3.63 35.48
CA VAL A 399 8.13 -3.01 34.14
C VAL A 399 8.98 -3.83 33.17
N ALA A 400 8.36 -4.41 32.14
CA ALA A 400 9.12 -5.07 31.08
C ALA A 400 9.82 -4.02 30.22
N GLU A 401 11.15 -4.05 30.16
CA GLU A 401 11.92 -3.23 29.22
C GLU A 401 12.41 -4.08 28.05
N ASP A 402 12.38 -3.49 26.85
CA ASP A 402 12.93 -4.10 25.65
C ASP A 402 14.42 -4.42 25.82
N GLY A 403 14.86 -5.55 25.25
CA GLY A 403 16.26 -5.96 25.20
C GLY A 403 16.81 -6.61 26.47
N VAL A 404 15.96 -7.04 27.40
CA VAL A 404 16.37 -7.83 28.56
C VAL A 404 16.50 -9.31 28.16
N PRO A 405 17.66 -9.97 28.36
CA PRO A 405 17.81 -11.40 28.12
C PRO A 405 17.31 -12.20 29.33
N VAL A 406 16.53 -13.23 29.04
CA VAL A 406 15.89 -14.12 30.01
C VAL A 406 16.24 -15.56 29.67
N PRO A 407 16.60 -16.41 30.65
CA PRO A 407 16.76 -17.84 30.41
C PRO A 407 15.38 -18.48 30.16
N LEU A 408 15.23 -19.16 29.03
CA LEU A 408 14.03 -19.91 28.66
C LEU A 408 14.24 -21.39 28.95
N GLU A 409 13.45 -21.91 29.89
CA GLU A 409 13.38 -23.34 30.21
C GLU A 409 11.93 -23.81 30.09
N LYS A 410 11.58 -24.38 28.93
CA LYS A 410 10.22 -24.85 28.64
C LYS A 410 10.21 -26.15 27.84
N ALA A 411 9.21 -26.98 28.08
CA ALA A 411 8.87 -28.10 27.23
C ALA A 411 7.78 -27.67 26.25
N ILE A 412 8.09 -27.59 24.95
CA ILE A 412 7.12 -27.29 23.90
C ILE A 412 6.59 -28.62 23.35
N PRO A 413 5.26 -28.87 23.35
CA PRO A 413 4.70 -30.09 22.79
C PRO A 413 4.86 -30.09 21.26
N LEU A 414 5.40 -31.18 20.70
CA LEU A 414 5.62 -31.33 19.25
C LEU A 414 4.39 -31.86 18.50
N THR A 415 3.24 -31.96 19.16
CA THR A 415 2.05 -32.64 18.62
C THR A 415 1.47 -31.98 17.37
N SER A 416 1.69 -30.68 17.19
CA SER A 416 1.23 -29.91 16.02
C SER A 416 2.29 -29.78 14.92
N TRP A 417 3.53 -30.23 15.15
CA TRP A 417 4.63 -30.01 14.22
C TRP A 417 4.76 -31.19 13.26
N THR A 418 5.08 -30.91 12.00
CA THR A 418 5.26 -31.93 10.96
C THR A 418 6.68 -31.97 10.44
N ARG A 419 7.06 -33.11 9.88
CA ARG A 419 8.30 -33.34 9.16
C ARG A 419 7.97 -33.65 7.70
N GLU A 420 8.78 -33.09 6.79
CA GLU A 420 8.69 -33.40 5.37
C GLU A 420 9.37 -34.75 5.07
N GLU A 421 8.59 -35.71 4.56
CA GLU A 421 9.05 -37.02 4.10
C GLU A 421 8.79 -37.17 2.59
N GLU A 422 9.73 -37.76 1.85
CA GLU A 422 9.59 -37.97 0.41
C GLU A 422 8.44 -38.94 0.08
N LEU A 423 7.66 -38.62 -0.97
CA LEU A 423 6.57 -39.46 -1.47
C LEU A 423 7.09 -40.72 -2.14
N LYS A 424 6.46 -41.86 -1.86
CA LYS A 424 6.87 -43.18 -2.39
C LYS A 424 5.89 -43.70 -3.45
N ASP A 425 6.46 -44.35 -4.48
CA ASP A 425 5.83 -45.15 -5.52
C ASP A 425 4.43 -44.70 -5.99
N VAL A 426 3.37 -45.26 -5.39
CA VAL A 426 1.98 -45.03 -5.82
C VAL A 426 1.50 -43.61 -5.53
N GLU A 427 1.90 -43.04 -4.39
CA GLU A 427 1.56 -41.66 -4.02
C GLU A 427 2.26 -40.67 -4.97
N LEU A 428 3.50 -40.98 -5.34
CA LEU A 428 4.30 -40.19 -6.29
C LEU A 428 3.67 -40.18 -7.69
N GLN A 429 3.22 -41.34 -8.19
CA GLN A 429 2.57 -41.43 -9.50
C GLN A 429 1.27 -40.62 -9.55
N ARG A 430 0.40 -40.79 -8.54
CA ARG A 430 -0.86 -40.02 -8.43
C ARG A 430 -0.60 -38.52 -8.37
N PHE A 431 0.41 -38.11 -7.61
CA PHE A 431 0.77 -36.69 -7.50
C PHE A 431 1.26 -36.13 -8.84
N LYS A 432 2.16 -36.85 -9.54
CA LYS A 432 2.65 -36.43 -10.86
C LYS A 432 1.53 -36.35 -11.90
N GLU A 433 0.60 -37.31 -11.90
CA GLU A 433 -0.58 -37.30 -12.78
C GLU A 433 -1.48 -36.10 -12.49
N LYS A 434 -1.75 -35.80 -11.21
CA LYS A 434 -2.54 -34.62 -10.79
C LYS A 434 -1.90 -33.33 -11.28
N VAL A 435 -0.59 -33.15 -11.07
CA VAL A 435 0.14 -31.95 -11.52
C VAL A 435 0.15 -31.84 -13.05
N ALA A 436 0.40 -32.95 -13.76
CA ALA A 436 0.38 -32.98 -15.22
C ALA A 436 -1.01 -32.63 -15.79
N GLN A 437 -2.08 -33.15 -15.18
CA GLN A 437 -3.45 -32.84 -15.55
C GLN A 437 -3.76 -31.35 -15.32
N ALA A 438 -3.36 -30.79 -14.18
CA ALA A 438 -3.53 -29.37 -13.88
C ALA A 438 -2.78 -28.48 -14.88
N ARG A 439 -1.50 -28.78 -15.19
CA ARG A 439 -0.72 -28.06 -16.20
C ARG A 439 -1.36 -28.16 -17.60
N ARG A 440 -1.89 -29.33 -17.99
CA ARG A 440 -2.60 -29.51 -19.26
C ARG A 440 -3.87 -28.66 -19.33
N GLN A 441 -4.67 -28.63 -18.26
CA GLN A 441 -5.86 -27.79 -18.19
C GLN A 441 -5.53 -26.30 -18.31
N LYS A 442 -4.49 -25.82 -17.59
CA LYS A 442 -4.02 -24.44 -17.68
C LYS A 442 -3.58 -24.07 -19.10
N LEU A 443 -2.82 -24.95 -19.77
CA LEU A 443 -2.39 -24.72 -21.16
C LEU A 443 -3.60 -24.63 -22.11
N LEU A 444 -4.60 -25.51 -21.96
CA LEU A 444 -5.82 -25.46 -22.74
C LEU A 444 -6.61 -24.16 -22.51
N ASN A 445 -6.73 -23.71 -21.27
CA ASN A 445 -7.39 -22.44 -20.93
C ASN A 445 -6.64 -21.25 -21.55
N LYS A 446 -5.30 -21.21 -21.47
CA LYS A 446 -4.49 -20.16 -22.13
C LYS A 446 -4.67 -20.14 -23.65
N VAL A 447 -4.75 -21.32 -24.27
CA VAL A 447 -5.01 -21.42 -25.73
C VAL A 447 -6.42 -20.92 -26.05
N ARG A 448 -7.42 -21.26 -25.22
CA ARG A 448 -8.79 -20.76 -25.37
C ARG A 448 -8.86 -19.24 -25.22
N ASP A 449 -8.21 -18.67 -24.21
CA ASP A 449 -8.21 -17.23 -23.98
C ASP A 449 -7.51 -16.46 -25.11
N LYS A 450 -6.42 -17.00 -25.65
CA LYS A 450 -5.76 -16.44 -26.84
C LYS A 450 -6.69 -16.49 -28.05
N LYS A 451 -7.41 -17.60 -28.27
CA LYS A 451 -8.42 -17.69 -29.34
C LYS A 451 -9.53 -16.67 -29.14
N ASN A 452 -10.08 -16.54 -27.93
CA ASN A 452 -11.13 -15.57 -27.61
C ASN A 452 -10.67 -14.13 -27.83
N LYS A 453 -9.44 -13.78 -27.41
CA LYS A 453 -8.84 -12.46 -27.68
C LYS A 453 -8.65 -12.21 -29.18
N ASN A 454 -8.23 -13.23 -29.93
CA ASN A 454 -8.07 -13.10 -31.37
C ASN A 454 -9.42 -12.94 -32.08
N ILE A 455 -10.49 -13.59 -31.62
CA ILE A 455 -11.85 -13.43 -32.14
C ILE A 455 -12.40 -12.03 -31.82
N LEU A 456 -12.29 -11.58 -30.57
CA LEU A 456 -12.71 -10.22 -30.16
C LEU A 456 -11.99 -9.12 -30.95
N ASN A 457 -10.70 -9.30 -31.23
CA ASN A 457 -9.93 -8.36 -32.06
C ASN A 457 -10.27 -8.46 -33.56
N ALA A 458 -10.85 -9.57 -34.01
CA ALA A 458 -11.33 -9.74 -35.38
C ALA A 458 -12.71 -9.07 -35.57
N ASP A 459 -13.60 -9.18 -34.59
CA ASP A 459 -14.96 -8.57 -34.63
C ASP A 459 -14.94 -7.03 -34.57
N LEU A 460 -13.89 -6.41 -34.03
CA LEU A 460 -13.70 -4.94 -34.08
C LEU A 460 -13.25 -4.43 -35.47
N ASN A 461 -13.01 -5.32 -36.43
CA ASN A 461 -12.58 -4.99 -37.79
C ASN A 461 -13.52 -5.55 -38.89
N SER A 462 -14.74 -5.97 -38.55
CA SER A 462 -15.68 -6.58 -39.49
C SER A 462 -17.00 -5.82 -39.58
N ASP A 463 -16.98 -4.67 -40.24
CA ASP A 463 -18.06 -4.30 -41.16
C ASP A 463 -17.57 -4.66 -42.57
N ASP A 464 -17.67 -5.94 -42.93
CA ASP A 464 -18.13 -6.31 -44.27
C ASP A 464 -18.58 -7.78 -44.29
N SER A 465 -19.79 -7.98 -44.80
CA SER A 465 -20.42 -9.28 -44.96
C SER A 465 -19.91 -9.94 -46.23
N SER A 466 -19.32 -11.14 -46.12
CA SER A 466 -19.50 -12.13 -47.19
C SER A 466 -19.47 -13.55 -46.62
N SER A 467 -20.62 -14.19 -46.77
CA SER A 467 -20.88 -15.61 -46.61
C SER A 467 -19.93 -16.49 -47.43
N ASP A 468 -19.33 -17.48 -46.79
CA ASP A 468 -19.06 -18.77 -47.43
C ASP A 468 -19.51 -19.85 -46.45
N GLU A 469 -20.53 -20.60 -46.89
CA GLU A 469 -21.13 -21.73 -46.19
C GLU A 469 -20.22 -22.96 -46.33
N ASP A 470 -19.84 -23.58 -45.22
CA ASP A 470 -19.37 -24.97 -45.22
C ASP A 470 -20.24 -25.77 -44.23
N GLU A 471 -21.13 -26.58 -44.80
CA GLU A 471 -22.04 -27.50 -44.13
C GLU A 471 -21.27 -28.55 -43.32
N ILE A 472 -21.56 -28.64 -42.02
CA ILE A 472 -21.17 -29.77 -41.17
C ILE A 472 -22.34 -30.77 -41.19
N SER A 473 -22.20 -31.85 -41.95
CA SER A 473 -23.10 -33.00 -41.87
C SER A 473 -22.86 -33.76 -40.55
N THR A 474 -23.88 -33.78 -39.71
CA THR A 474 -24.03 -34.61 -38.52
C THR A 474 -24.25 -36.07 -38.91
N ASP A 475 -23.54 -36.99 -38.26
CA ASP A 475 -24.09 -38.31 -37.93
C ASP A 475 -23.55 -38.74 -36.56
N GLU A 476 -24.48 -38.87 -35.61
CA GLU A 476 -24.31 -39.58 -34.35
C GLU A 476 -24.50 -41.07 -34.61
N GLU A 477 -23.73 -41.94 -33.96
CA GLU A 477 -24.24 -43.26 -33.57
C GLU A 477 -23.56 -43.77 -32.27
N GLU A 478 -24.42 -44.22 -31.35
CA GLU A 478 -24.13 -44.75 -30.03
C GLU A 478 -23.69 -46.24 -30.04
N LYS A 479 -22.87 -46.58 -29.04
CA LYS A 479 -22.80 -47.84 -28.24
C LYS A 479 -22.71 -49.21 -28.94
N GLY A 480 -21.72 -50.02 -28.51
CA GLY A 480 -21.80 -51.48 -28.58
C GLY A 480 -20.54 -52.21 -28.08
N ILE A 481 -20.73 -53.13 -27.14
CA ILE A 481 -19.73 -53.91 -26.38
C ILE A 481 -19.42 -55.22 -27.15
N GLU A 482 -18.18 -55.73 -27.08
CA GLU A 482 -17.79 -57.12 -26.73
C GLU A 482 -16.53 -57.66 -27.44
N ALA A 483 -15.99 -58.72 -26.85
CA ALA A 483 -14.60 -59.14 -26.81
C ALA A 483 -14.17 -60.17 -27.88
N ASN A 484 -12.84 -60.27 -28.00
CA ASN A 484 -12.02 -61.48 -28.16
C ASN A 484 -11.78 -62.12 -29.56
N VAL A 485 -10.47 -62.14 -29.90
CA VAL A 485 -9.63 -63.34 -30.19
C VAL A 485 -9.37 -63.74 -31.67
N ILE A 486 -8.11 -63.45 -32.07
CA ILE A 486 -7.11 -64.27 -32.80
C ILE A 486 -6.97 -64.19 -34.35
N SER A 487 -5.74 -63.79 -34.72
CA SER A 487 -4.85 -64.19 -35.83
C SER A 487 -4.80 -63.48 -37.19
N SER A 488 -3.65 -62.82 -37.36
CA SER A 488 -2.67 -62.93 -38.45
C SER A 488 -2.70 -61.96 -39.65
N THR A 489 -1.59 -61.19 -39.72
CA THR A 489 -0.81 -60.79 -40.91
C THR A 489 -1.43 -59.85 -41.94
N THR A 490 -1.05 -58.57 -41.96
CA THR A 490 -0.07 -57.94 -42.89
C THR A 490 -0.06 -56.40 -42.75
N ALA A 491 1.04 -55.79 -43.18
CA ALA A 491 1.50 -54.42 -42.96
C ALA A 491 0.60 -53.28 -43.50
N ASN A 492 0.49 -52.15 -42.78
CA ASN A 492 1.27 -50.91 -43.01
C ASN A 492 0.67 -49.75 -42.20
N GLY A 493 1.54 -49.03 -41.47
CA GLY A 493 1.17 -47.83 -40.74
C GLY A 493 1.19 -46.58 -41.62
N GLN A 494 0.27 -45.66 -41.36
CA GLN A 494 0.42 -44.22 -41.61
C GLN A 494 -0.64 -43.45 -40.80
N ALA A 495 -0.21 -42.87 -39.69
CA ALA A 495 -0.89 -41.79 -38.96
C ALA A 495 0.05 -40.58 -38.92
N ASP A 496 -0.53 -39.37 -38.85
CA ASP A 496 0.10 -38.11 -38.44
C ASP A 496 1.04 -37.35 -39.41
N ALA A 497 0.66 -37.16 -40.68
CA ALA A 497 1.34 -36.20 -41.56
C ALA A 497 0.62 -34.84 -41.70
N THR A 498 -0.69 -34.76 -41.52
CA THR A 498 -1.47 -33.56 -41.90
C THR A 498 -1.45 -32.42 -40.87
N SER A 499 -1.32 -32.71 -39.57
CA SER A 499 -1.28 -31.65 -38.53
C SER A 499 0.09 -30.95 -38.42
N VAL A 500 1.17 -31.64 -38.76
CA VAL A 500 2.55 -31.11 -38.73
C VAL A 500 2.86 -30.26 -39.97
N LEU A 501 2.16 -30.50 -41.08
CA LEU A 501 2.33 -29.71 -42.31
C LEU A 501 1.75 -28.30 -42.16
N ASN A 502 0.59 -28.15 -41.52
CA ASN A 502 -0.05 -26.83 -41.34
C ASN A 502 0.75 -25.91 -40.41
N SER A 503 1.41 -26.43 -39.38
CA SER A 503 2.23 -25.61 -38.47
C SER A 503 3.53 -25.14 -39.13
N HIS A 504 4.08 -25.91 -40.06
CA HIS A 504 5.29 -25.53 -40.78
C HIS A 504 5.02 -24.48 -41.87
N GLU A 505 3.86 -24.54 -42.54
CA GLU A 505 3.45 -23.54 -43.53
C GLU A 505 3.26 -22.14 -42.92
N VAL A 506 2.64 -22.04 -41.73
CA VAL A 506 2.46 -20.75 -41.01
C VAL A 506 3.80 -20.12 -40.61
N PHE A 507 4.77 -20.91 -40.16
CA PHE A 507 6.10 -20.39 -39.80
C PHE A 507 6.90 -19.87 -40.99
N VAL A 508 6.77 -20.51 -42.16
CA VAL A 508 7.47 -20.09 -43.38
C VAL A 508 6.86 -18.81 -43.93
N THR A 509 5.53 -18.65 -43.86
CA THR A 509 4.88 -17.40 -44.29
C THR A 509 5.29 -16.22 -43.41
N ASP A 510 5.29 -16.39 -42.08
CA ASP A 510 5.63 -15.32 -41.13
C ASP A 510 7.10 -14.89 -41.27
N TYR A 511 8.02 -15.84 -41.45
CA TYR A 511 9.43 -15.56 -41.68
C TYR A 511 9.69 -14.82 -43.00
N VAL A 512 8.93 -15.15 -44.05
CA VAL A 512 9.04 -14.49 -45.35
C VAL A 512 8.47 -13.06 -45.26
N THR A 513 7.36 -12.86 -44.56
CA THR A 513 6.77 -11.51 -44.36
C THR A 513 7.69 -10.60 -43.56
N GLU A 514 8.28 -11.09 -42.46
CA GLU A 514 9.19 -10.30 -41.62
C GLU A 514 10.45 -9.87 -42.38
N ASN A 515 11.01 -10.76 -43.22
CA ASN A 515 12.20 -10.43 -44.01
C ASN A 515 11.89 -9.54 -45.23
N LEU A 516 10.69 -9.63 -45.80
CA LEU A 516 10.19 -8.69 -46.82
C LEU A 516 9.99 -7.29 -46.24
N GLU A 517 9.39 -7.17 -45.05
CA GLU A 517 9.27 -5.90 -44.32
C GLU A 517 10.64 -5.29 -43.99
N ALA A 518 11.63 -6.14 -43.70
CA ALA A 518 13.01 -5.74 -43.46
C ALA A 518 13.85 -5.50 -44.74
N ASN A 519 13.27 -5.57 -45.94
CA ASN A 519 13.96 -5.44 -47.24
C ASN A 519 15.21 -6.34 -47.40
N LYS A 520 15.18 -7.55 -46.84
CA LYS A 520 16.28 -8.53 -46.97
C LYS A 520 15.98 -9.52 -48.09
N PRO A 521 16.98 -9.93 -48.90
CA PRO A 521 16.79 -10.99 -49.89
C PRO A 521 16.50 -12.32 -49.18
N VAL A 522 15.47 -13.04 -49.64
CA VAL A 522 15.02 -14.31 -49.06
C VAL A 522 15.25 -15.46 -50.05
N ASP A 523 16.13 -16.39 -49.70
CA ASP A 523 16.31 -17.64 -50.44
C ASP A 523 15.34 -18.70 -49.90
N THR A 524 14.36 -19.11 -50.71
CA THR A 524 13.45 -20.22 -50.37
C THR A 524 13.89 -21.51 -51.05
N ARG A 525 14.13 -22.56 -50.24
CA ARG A 525 14.49 -23.89 -50.75
C ARG A 525 13.22 -24.65 -51.16
N VAL A 526 12.97 -24.76 -52.46
CA VAL A 526 11.84 -25.54 -52.99
C VAL A 526 12.04 -27.03 -52.67
N SER A 527 11.20 -27.58 -51.80
CA SER A 527 11.18 -29.01 -51.49
C SER A 527 10.02 -29.72 -52.22
N TYR A 528 10.15 -31.03 -52.44
CA TYR A 528 9.13 -31.87 -53.08
C TYR A 528 7.77 -31.95 -52.34
N LYS A 529 7.67 -31.31 -51.17
CA LYS A 529 6.46 -31.27 -50.33
C LYS A 529 5.54 -30.08 -50.63
N LEU A 530 5.94 -29.17 -51.51
CA LEU A 530 5.12 -28.01 -51.93
C LEU A 530 4.15 -28.40 -53.06
N LYS A 531 2.96 -27.79 -53.06
CA LYS A 531 1.99 -28.00 -54.15
C LYS A 531 2.61 -27.58 -55.50
N PRO A 532 2.32 -28.29 -56.61
CA PRO A 532 2.96 -28.05 -57.92
C PRO A 532 2.93 -26.58 -58.41
N ARG A 533 1.86 -25.84 -58.06
CA ARG A 533 1.73 -24.41 -58.38
C ARG A 533 2.73 -23.52 -57.63
N GLN A 534 2.98 -23.78 -56.35
CA GLN A 534 3.90 -23.00 -55.51
C GLN A 534 5.37 -23.39 -55.74
N ALA A 535 5.63 -24.61 -56.23
CA ALA A 535 6.96 -25.07 -56.60
C ALA A 535 7.48 -24.44 -57.91
N MET A 536 6.58 -24.07 -58.83
CA MET A 536 6.94 -23.40 -60.09
C MET A 536 7.02 -21.88 -59.94
N PHE A 537 6.11 -21.29 -59.15
CA PHE A 537 6.12 -19.86 -58.81
C PHE A 537 5.72 -19.69 -57.34
N PRO A 538 6.65 -19.35 -56.43
CA PRO A 538 6.33 -19.04 -55.04
C PRO A 538 5.43 -17.80 -54.98
N PHE A 539 4.12 -18.02 -54.90
CA PHE A 539 3.14 -16.94 -54.73
C PHE A 539 3.02 -16.64 -53.24
N PHE A 540 3.81 -15.70 -52.75
CA PHE A 540 3.57 -15.09 -51.44
C PHE A 540 2.48 -14.04 -51.65
N PRO A 541 1.36 -14.06 -50.92
CA PRO A 541 0.45 -12.92 -50.85
C PRO A 541 1.21 -11.77 -50.17
N SER A 542 2.05 -11.11 -50.96
CA SER A 542 2.81 -9.94 -50.60
C SER A 542 1.85 -8.76 -50.51
N SER A 543 2.02 -7.99 -49.44
CA SER A 543 1.28 -6.77 -49.10
C SER A 543 -0.17 -6.97 -48.66
N LYS A 544 -0.49 -6.49 -47.45
CA LYS A 544 -1.83 -6.02 -47.13
C LYS A 544 -2.28 -5.18 -48.33
N LYS A 545 -3.35 -5.57 -49.03
CA LYS A 545 -3.94 -4.73 -50.07
C LYS A 545 -4.26 -3.38 -49.42
N ARG A 546 -3.52 -2.35 -49.77
CA ARG A 546 -3.77 -0.96 -49.35
C ARG A 546 -5.17 -0.61 -49.83
N LYS A 547 -6.11 -0.44 -48.91
CA LYS A 547 -7.50 -0.09 -49.26
C LYS A 547 -7.44 1.22 -50.04
N HIS A 548 -8.02 1.24 -51.23
CA HIS A 548 -8.21 2.45 -52.02
C HIS A 548 -9.70 2.79 -51.96
N ASP A 549 -10.00 4.02 -51.57
CA ASP A 549 -11.31 4.62 -51.73
C ASP A 549 -11.35 5.42 -53.05
N ASP A 550 -12.51 5.96 -53.43
CA ASP A 550 -12.72 6.75 -54.65
C ASP A 550 -11.82 8.00 -54.74
N TYR A 551 -11.20 8.40 -53.61
CA TYR A 551 -10.28 9.52 -53.49
C TYR A 551 -8.80 9.13 -53.28
N GLY A 552 -8.45 7.83 -53.28
CA GLY A 552 -7.07 7.34 -53.17
C GLY A 552 -6.82 6.35 -52.03
N GLU A 553 -5.56 6.18 -51.63
CA GLU A 553 -5.17 5.24 -50.57
C GLU A 553 -5.73 5.67 -49.20
N VAL A 554 -6.45 4.77 -48.54
CA VAL A 554 -7.02 4.97 -47.20
C VAL A 554 -5.87 5.00 -46.18
N ILE A 555 -5.70 6.15 -45.54
CA ILE A 555 -4.64 6.41 -44.57
C ILE A 555 -5.07 5.89 -43.18
N ASP A 556 -4.26 5.04 -42.55
CA ASP A 556 -4.49 4.58 -41.18
C ASP A 556 -4.14 5.70 -40.17
N PRO A 557 -5.10 6.21 -39.36
CA PRO A 557 -4.85 7.33 -38.44
C PRO A 557 -3.78 7.04 -37.37
N LYS A 558 -3.54 5.75 -37.09
CA LYS A 558 -2.56 5.28 -36.09
C LYS A 558 -1.12 5.51 -36.51
N ASP A 559 -0.83 5.53 -37.81
CA ASP A 559 0.53 5.75 -38.34
C ASP A 559 0.97 7.23 -38.22
N PHE A 560 0.03 8.14 -37.96
CA PHE A 560 0.25 9.59 -37.90
C PHE A 560 0.05 10.17 -36.49
N GLN A 561 -0.19 9.33 -35.48
CA GLN A 561 -0.31 9.79 -34.10
C GLN A 561 1.06 10.22 -33.56
N ARG A 562 1.21 11.52 -33.24
CA ARG A 562 2.45 12.08 -32.68
C ARG A 562 2.75 11.47 -31.31
N SER A 563 4.04 11.17 -31.05
CA SER A 563 4.56 10.48 -29.87
C SER A 563 4.36 11.16 -28.53
N ASP A 564 3.83 12.38 -28.50
CA ASP A 564 4.02 13.32 -27.38
C ASP A 564 2.79 13.47 -26.47
N GLU A 565 1.64 12.89 -26.82
CA GLU A 565 0.47 12.89 -25.94
C GLU A 565 0.33 11.54 -25.21
N ASN A 566 0.56 11.57 -23.89
CA ASN A 566 0.29 10.52 -22.89
C ASN A 566 0.98 9.15 -23.02
N SER A 567 1.78 8.90 -24.05
CA SER A 567 2.49 7.62 -24.21
C SER A 567 3.87 7.57 -23.56
N ALA A 568 4.53 8.69 -23.25
CA ALA A 568 5.92 8.69 -22.78
C ALA A 568 6.08 8.07 -21.37
N ASN A 569 5.16 8.37 -20.43
CA ASN A 569 5.22 7.81 -19.08
C ASN A 569 4.81 6.33 -19.04
N ASN A 570 3.81 5.93 -19.82
CA ASN A 570 3.44 4.51 -19.94
C ASN A 570 4.50 3.72 -20.72
N LYS A 571 5.16 4.30 -21.73
CA LYS A 571 6.31 3.68 -22.40
C LYS A 571 7.52 3.59 -21.48
N LEU A 572 7.81 4.59 -20.66
CA LEU A 572 8.88 4.50 -19.65
C LEU A 572 8.58 3.43 -18.61
N ILE A 573 7.32 3.27 -18.16
CA ILE A 573 6.91 2.21 -17.22
C ILE A 573 6.95 0.83 -17.90
N ILE A 574 6.52 0.72 -19.16
CA ILE A 574 6.58 -0.51 -19.95
C ILE A 574 8.01 -0.85 -20.34
N GLU A 575 8.87 0.12 -20.65
CA GLU A 575 10.29 -0.07 -20.95
C GLU A 575 11.09 -0.34 -19.70
N SER A 576 10.78 0.27 -18.56
CA SER A 576 11.39 -0.12 -17.27
C SER A 576 10.90 -1.51 -16.86
N LYS A 577 9.61 -1.85 -17.03
CA LYS A 577 9.09 -3.22 -16.85
C LYS A 577 9.74 -4.21 -17.82
N LYS A 578 9.93 -3.85 -19.09
CA LYS A 578 10.53 -4.71 -20.14
C LYS A 578 12.05 -4.83 -19.99
N ASN A 579 12.76 -3.76 -19.65
CA ASN A 579 14.19 -3.79 -19.34
C ASN A 579 14.45 -4.54 -18.02
N PHE A 580 13.50 -4.46 -17.07
CA PHE A 580 13.50 -5.27 -15.86
C PHE A 580 13.21 -6.74 -16.17
N GLU A 581 12.20 -7.07 -16.97
CA GLU A 581 11.92 -8.45 -17.47
C GLU A 581 13.07 -9.02 -18.32
N LEU A 582 13.82 -8.16 -19.03
CA LEU A 582 15.02 -8.56 -19.79
C LEU A 582 16.24 -8.83 -18.89
N ASN A 583 16.29 -8.21 -17.70
CA ASN A 583 17.29 -8.47 -16.66
C ASN A 583 16.85 -9.60 -15.70
N ASP A 584 15.54 -9.80 -15.52
CA ASP A 584 14.92 -10.92 -14.79
C ASP A 584 14.87 -12.16 -15.70
N LYS A 585 16.05 -12.68 -16.04
CA LYS A 585 16.22 -13.84 -16.95
C LYS A 585 15.78 -15.19 -16.37
N GLY A 586 14.82 -15.18 -15.45
CA GLY A 586 14.26 -16.40 -14.88
C GLY A 586 12.91 -16.14 -14.24
N LYS A 587 11.84 -16.34 -15.03
CA LYS A 587 10.57 -16.78 -14.44
C LYS A 587 10.86 -17.91 -13.47
N TRP A 588 10.25 -17.88 -12.29
CA TRP A 588 10.57 -18.83 -11.22
C TRP A 588 10.52 -20.28 -11.74
N GLY A 589 11.67 -20.96 -11.68
CA GLY A 589 11.76 -22.38 -12.07
C GLY A 589 11.89 -22.67 -13.57
N GLU A 590 12.03 -21.69 -14.47
CA GLU A 590 12.28 -21.94 -15.89
C GLU A 590 13.73 -21.60 -16.30
N ALA A 591 14.54 -22.64 -16.49
CA ALA A 591 15.77 -22.56 -17.29
C ALA A 591 15.75 -23.60 -18.42
N ASP A 592 15.88 -23.10 -19.65
CA ASP A 592 16.38 -23.80 -20.85
C ASP A 592 15.62 -25.01 -21.43
N SER A 593 14.39 -24.80 -21.90
CA SER A 593 13.82 -25.64 -22.98
C SER A 593 14.13 -25.10 -24.40
N TYR A 594 14.73 -23.90 -24.52
CA TYR A 594 15.07 -23.27 -25.81
C TYR A 594 16.49 -23.57 -26.32
N GLU A 595 17.31 -24.35 -25.61
CA GLU A 595 18.71 -24.62 -26.03
C GLU A 595 18.88 -25.62 -27.19
N ARG A 596 17.84 -26.35 -27.62
CA ARG A 596 17.98 -27.29 -28.76
C ARG A 596 17.93 -26.64 -30.14
N GLY A 597 17.58 -25.35 -30.25
CA GLY A 597 17.48 -24.65 -31.55
C GLY A 597 18.75 -23.91 -32.01
N ARG A 598 19.74 -23.70 -31.14
CA ARG A 598 20.87 -22.78 -31.39
C ARG A 598 22.19 -23.43 -31.84
N ARG A 599 22.17 -24.68 -32.34
CA ARG A 599 23.40 -25.34 -32.82
C ARG A 599 23.77 -25.10 -34.29
N ASN A 600 22.92 -24.45 -35.09
CA ASN A 600 23.17 -24.29 -36.54
C ASN A 600 23.46 -22.86 -37.04
N PHE A 601 23.63 -21.87 -36.16
CA PHE A 601 23.98 -20.50 -36.57
C PHE A 601 25.28 -20.03 -35.90
N LYS A 602 26.39 -20.67 -36.24
CA LYS A 602 27.72 -20.14 -35.89
C LYS A 602 28.76 -20.47 -36.97
N ARG A 603 28.67 -19.73 -38.08
CA ARG A 603 29.82 -19.46 -38.97
C ARG A 603 29.59 -18.11 -39.63
N GLY A 604 30.36 -17.10 -39.19
CA GLY A 604 30.48 -15.82 -39.88
C GLY A 604 30.16 -14.58 -39.03
N ARG A 605 31.10 -14.17 -38.17
CA ARG A 605 31.69 -12.81 -38.07
C ARG A 605 32.31 -12.59 -36.70
N ASP A 606 33.61 -12.33 -36.74
CA ASP A 606 34.41 -11.84 -35.63
C ASP A 606 34.13 -10.35 -35.36
N GLY A 607 34.28 -9.95 -34.10
CA GLY A 607 34.65 -8.58 -33.72
C GLY A 607 33.62 -7.81 -32.89
N GLN A 608 33.93 -7.72 -31.58
CA GLN A 608 33.54 -6.69 -30.60
C GLN A 608 32.26 -6.87 -29.76
N ASN A 609 32.51 -6.91 -28.44
CA ASN A 609 31.62 -6.72 -27.29
C ASN A 609 30.43 -7.66 -27.09
N ASN A 610 30.73 -8.89 -26.62
CA ASN A 610 29.78 -9.75 -25.92
C ASN A 610 30.17 -9.91 -24.45
N ASN A 611 30.12 -8.82 -23.68
CA ASN A 611 30.10 -8.85 -22.21
C ASN A 611 28.70 -8.49 -21.66
N ALA A 612 27.65 -8.75 -22.45
CA ALA A 612 26.28 -8.70 -21.93
C ALA A 612 25.87 -10.11 -21.45
N ASN A 613 25.75 -10.26 -20.13
CA ASN A 613 24.93 -11.25 -19.45
C ASN A 613 25.46 -12.70 -19.36
N LYS A 614 26.48 -12.91 -18.52
CA LYS A 614 26.59 -14.17 -17.77
C LYS A 614 26.03 -13.91 -16.36
N LEU A 615 25.02 -14.68 -15.94
CA LEU A 615 24.54 -14.66 -14.55
C LEU A 615 25.72 -14.86 -13.59
N THR A 616 25.70 -14.21 -12.44
CA THR A 616 26.73 -14.43 -11.43
C THR A 616 26.69 -15.91 -10.97
N PRO A 617 27.83 -16.53 -10.61
CA PRO A 617 27.83 -17.91 -10.11
C PRO A 617 26.85 -18.14 -8.94
N GLN A 618 26.60 -17.10 -8.13
CA GLN A 618 25.63 -17.10 -7.05
C GLN A 618 24.18 -17.01 -7.54
N GLU A 619 23.87 -16.21 -8.58
CA GLU A 619 22.54 -16.20 -9.21
C GLU A 619 22.21 -17.55 -9.86
N ILE A 620 23.19 -18.21 -10.48
CA ILE A 620 23.02 -19.56 -11.04
C ILE A 620 22.72 -20.55 -9.92
N LEU A 621 23.45 -20.49 -8.80
CA LEU A 621 23.19 -21.32 -7.63
C LEU A 621 21.80 -21.05 -7.05
N ASN A 622 21.41 -19.78 -6.90
CA ASN A 622 20.10 -19.39 -6.39
C ASN A 622 18.97 -19.91 -7.29
N ASN A 623 19.11 -19.77 -8.60
CA ASN A 623 18.13 -20.31 -9.56
C ASN A 623 18.05 -21.85 -9.50
N GLN A 624 19.18 -22.54 -9.33
CA GLN A 624 19.19 -23.98 -9.09
C GLN A 624 18.54 -24.36 -7.76
N LEU A 625 18.72 -23.56 -6.71
CA LEU A 625 18.11 -23.78 -5.40
C LEU A 625 16.60 -23.58 -5.44
N LEU A 626 16.13 -22.50 -6.07
CA LEU A 626 14.72 -22.22 -6.29
C LEU A 626 14.04 -23.35 -7.07
N GLN A 627 14.70 -23.86 -8.10
CA GLN A 627 14.20 -25.02 -8.84
C GLN A 627 14.11 -26.27 -7.96
N LYS A 628 15.02 -26.44 -6.99
CA LYS A 628 14.98 -27.57 -6.05
C LYS A 628 13.91 -27.41 -4.96
N THR A 629 13.67 -26.20 -4.48
CA THR A 629 12.80 -25.97 -3.31
C THR A 629 11.34 -25.71 -3.69
N LEU A 630 11.08 -25.22 -4.90
CA LEU A 630 9.77 -24.70 -5.30
C LEU A 630 9.16 -25.37 -6.54
N ASP A 631 9.93 -26.09 -7.36
CA ASP A 631 9.34 -26.87 -8.45
C ASP A 631 8.53 -28.03 -7.88
N THR A 632 7.24 -28.07 -8.23
CA THR A 632 6.31 -29.07 -7.72
C THR A 632 6.72 -30.50 -8.07
N LEU A 633 7.42 -30.71 -9.18
CA LEU A 633 7.84 -32.04 -9.62
C LEU A 633 9.20 -32.47 -9.03
N PHE A 634 9.95 -31.54 -8.44
CA PHE A 634 11.26 -31.83 -7.88
C PHE A 634 11.12 -32.39 -6.45
N ARG A 635 11.41 -33.70 -6.27
CA ARG A 635 11.35 -34.43 -4.99
C ARG A 635 10.08 -34.10 -4.16
N PRO A 636 8.91 -34.57 -4.59
CA PRO A 636 7.67 -34.24 -3.90
C PRO A 636 7.63 -34.93 -2.53
N VAL A 637 7.25 -34.15 -1.52
CA VAL A 637 7.22 -34.48 -0.09
C VAL A 637 5.79 -34.43 0.46
N LYS A 638 5.57 -35.16 1.54
CA LYS A 638 4.38 -35.07 2.39
C LYS A 638 4.78 -34.66 3.80
N ARG A 639 3.88 -33.93 4.47
CA ARG A 639 4.04 -33.54 5.87
C ARG A 639 3.43 -34.59 6.77
N VAL A 640 4.24 -35.18 7.64
CA VAL A 640 3.83 -36.20 8.62
C VAL A 640 4.04 -35.63 10.02
N PRO A 641 3.07 -35.72 10.96
CA PRO A 641 3.23 -35.19 12.31
C PRO A 641 4.42 -35.86 13.02
N ILE A 642 5.15 -35.08 13.81
CA ILE A 642 6.27 -35.51 14.66
C ILE A 642 5.68 -36.21 15.90
N GLY A 643 5.14 -37.40 15.67
CA GLY A 643 4.52 -38.26 16.67
C GLY A 643 4.55 -39.72 16.21
N PRO A 644 4.37 -40.69 17.11
CA PRO A 644 4.46 -42.09 16.73
C PRO A 644 3.36 -42.44 15.72
N ALA A 645 3.77 -43.00 14.59
CA ALA A 645 2.91 -43.47 13.50
C ALA A 645 1.95 -44.63 13.89
N SER A 646 1.75 -44.88 15.19
CA SER A 646 0.95 -45.96 15.75
C SER A 646 -0.02 -45.40 16.79
N VAL A 647 -1.31 -45.67 16.57
CA VAL A 647 -2.45 -45.37 17.45
C VAL A 647 -2.28 -45.95 18.88
N MET A 648 -1.31 -46.85 19.11
CA MET A 648 -1.09 -47.50 20.41
C MET A 648 0.01 -46.91 21.31
N ALA A 649 0.73 -45.86 20.90
CA ALA A 649 1.80 -45.28 21.72
C ALA A 649 1.66 -43.76 21.90
N ALA A 650 0.62 -43.29 22.59
CA ALA A 650 0.43 -41.88 22.91
C ALA A 650 1.41 -41.38 23.99
N ARG A 651 2.71 -41.29 23.66
CA ARG A 651 3.65 -40.41 24.38
C ARG A 651 3.86 -39.18 23.49
N SER A 652 3.34 -38.04 23.92
CA SER A 652 3.67 -36.73 23.33
C SER A 652 5.18 -36.56 23.36
N VAL A 653 5.80 -36.34 22.20
CA VAL A 653 7.22 -35.98 22.13
C VAL A 653 7.29 -34.49 22.48
N GLU A 654 8.06 -34.14 23.50
CA GLU A 654 8.24 -32.77 23.96
C GLU A 654 9.65 -32.28 23.61
N LEU A 655 9.75 -31.09 23.01
CA LEU A 655 11.02 -30.41 22.82
C LEU A 655 11.37 -29.66 24.09
N LYS A 656 12.45 -30.09 24.76
CA LYS A 656 13.02 -29.35 25.88
C LYS A 656 13.86 -28.20 25.33
N VAL A 657 13.38 -26.99 25.51
CA VAL A 657 14.05 -25.75 25.14
C VAL A 657 14.84 -25.23 26.33
N ARG A 658 16.13 -24.96 26.11
CA ARG A 658 17.10 -24.36 27.02
C ARG A 658 17.94 -23.36 26.25
N CYS A 659 17.49 -22.11 26.19
CA CYS A 659 18.20 -21.05 25.46
C CYS A 659 17.92 -19.68 26.09
N GLY A 660 18.69 -18.67 25.70
CA GLY A 660 18.33 -17.29 25.98
C GLY A 660 17.12 -16.85 25.14
N LEU A 661 16.24 -16.04 25.72
CA LEU A 661 15.12 -15.40 25.05
C LEU A 661 15.17 -13.89 25.32
N SER A 662 15.05 -13.10 24.27
CA SER A 662 14.91 -11.65 24.37
C SER A 662 13.96 -11.13 23.31
N PHE A 663 13.31 -10.00 23.60
CA PHE A 663 12.47 -9.27 22.66
C PHE A 663 12.99 -7.84 22.55
N VAL A 664 13.16 -7.38 21.32
CA VAL A 664 13.45 -5.99 20.98
C VAL A 664 12.50 -5.61 19.86
N ASP A 665 11.55 -4.73 20.14
CA ASP A 665 10.61 -4.29 19.10
C ASP A 665 11.37 -3.51 18.01
N LEU A 666 11.50 -4.10 16.83
CA LEU A 666 12.02 -3.49 15.61
C LEU A 666 10.98 -3.57 14.48
N ALA A 667 9.69 -3.75 14.82
CA ALA A 667 8.59 -3.85 13.85
C ALA A 667 8.28 -2.54 13.12
N GLY A 668 8.96 -1.43 13.48
CA GLY A 668 8.81 -0.08 12.91
C GLY A 668 7.34 0.34 12.79
N LEU A 669 6.70 0.48 13.94
CA LEU A 669 5.34 0.94 14.11
C LEU A 669 5.32 2.28 14.86
N VAL A 670 4.16 2.94 14.83
CA VAL A 670 3.96 4.21 15.55
C VAL A 670 3.82 3.98 17.06
N ASP A 671 4.37 4.90 17.85
CA ASP A 671 4.18 4.92 19.30
C ASP A 671 2.88 5.67 19.68
N LEU A 672 2.36 5.38 20.87
CA LEU A 672 1.09 5.97 21.32
C LEU A 672 1.12 7.51 21.34
N ARG A 673 2.26 8.09 21.74
CA ARG A 673 2.40 9.54 21.83
C ARG A 673 2.38 10.20 20.46
N SER A 674 3.20 9.73 19.52
CA SER A 674 3.26 10.36 18.19
C SER A 674 2.00 10.11 17.39
N LEU A 675 1.33 8.96 17.55
CA LEU A 675 0.00 8.72 16.95
C LEU A 675 -0.98 9.83 17.36
N SER A 676 -1.06 10.14 18.65
CA SER A 676 -1.95 11.19 19.16
C SER A 676 -1.54 12.61 18.69
N MET A 677 -0.23 12.88 18.57
CA MET A 677 0.27 14.17 18.08
C MET A 677 0.01 14.37 16.59
N ILE A 678 0.20 13.33 15.78
CA ILE A 678 -0.02 13.39 14.33
C ILE A 678 -1.52 13.51 14.03
N LEU A 679 -2.36 12.74 14.71
CA LEU A 679 -3.81 12.84 14.54
C LEU A 679 -4.37 14.19 15.00
N SER A 680 -3.85 14.77 16.09
CA SER A 680 -4.23 16.13 16.51
C SER A 680 -3.74 17.22 15.56
N ALA A 681 -2.62 17.01 14.85
CA ALA A 681 -2.15 17.90 13.80
C ALA A 681 -3.00 17.82 12.52
N LEU A 682 -3.42 16.62 12.11
CA LEU A 682 -4.25 16.40 10.92
C LEU A 682 -5.70 16.88 11.12
N ARG A 683 -6.21 16.86 12.36
CA ARG A 683 -7.59 17.24 12.73
C ARG A 683 -8.68 16.54 11.87
N PRO A 684 -8.70 15.20 11.81
CA PRO A 684 -9.74 14.47 11.09
C PRO A 684 -11.11 14.66 11.72
N GLN A 685 -12.17 14.60 10.89
CA GLN A 685 -13.55 14.64 11.37
C GLN A 685 -13.95 13.33 12.07
N ASN A 686 -13.58 12.19 11.47
CA ASN A 686 -13.86 10.86 11.99
C ASN A 686 -12.57 10.01 12.04
N LEU A 687 -12.39 9.23 13.11
CA LEU A 687 -11.30 8.28 13.27
C LEU A 687 -11.87 6.88 13.42
N ILE A 688 -11.49 5.98 12.52
CA ILE A 688 -11.84 4.55 12.55
C ILE A 688 -10.61 3.77 13.01
N MET A 689 -10.75 3.07 14.12
CA MET A 689 -9.72 2.20 14.67
C MET A 689 -9.98 0.76 14.26
N LEU A 690 -9.00 0.13 13.61
CA LEU A 690 -9.00 -1.31 13.34
C LEU A 690 -8.54 -2.07 14.60
N PRO A 691 -9.01 -3.31 14.82
CA PRO A 691 -8.59 -4.11 15.96
C PRO A 691 -7.10 -4.45 15.89
N ASP A 692 -6.46 -4.51 17.06
CA ASP A 692 -5.06 -4.94 17.20
C ASP A 692 -4.93 -6.42 16.82
N ALA A 693 -4.18 -6.71 15.76
CA ALA A 693 -3.92 -8.08 15.31
C ALA A 693 -2.84 -8.79 16.13
N THR A 694 -2.03 -8.03 16.87
CA THR A 694 -0.94 -8.55 17.73
C THR A 694 -1.39 -8.89 19.14
N TYR A 695 -2.61 -8.50 19.52
CA TYR A 695 -3.17 -8.80 20.83
C TYR A 695 -3.82 -10.19 20.87
N ASN A 696 -3.43 -10.99 21.86
CA ASN A 696 -4.08 -12.23 22.24
C ASN A 696 -4.90 -12.02 23.52
N PRO A 697 -6.16 -12.50 23.62
CA PRO A 697 -6.95 -12.44 24.86
C PRO A 697 -6.29 -13.02 26.12
N GLN A 698 -5.24 -13.85 25.98
CA GLN A 698 -4.45 -14.37 27.10
C GLN A 698 -3.50 -13.33 27.71
N PHE A 699 -3.20 -12.25 26.99
CA PHE A 699 -2.34 -11.18 27.47
C PHE A 699 -3.08 -10.27 28.45
N LYS A 700 -2.31 -9.62 29.34
CA LYS A 700 -2.85 -8.57 30.22
C LYS A 700 -3.50 -7.48 29.38
N GLU A 701 -4.63 -6.94 29.85
CA GLU A 701 -5.39 -5.87 29.17
C GLU A 701 -4.56 -4.61 28.90
N GLU A 702 -3.49 -4.38 29.67
CA GLU A 702 -2.52 -3.30 29.46
C GLU A 702 -1.72 -3.40 28.15
N LEU A 703 -1.69 -4.58 27.51
CA LEU A 703 -1.00 -4.82 26.25
C LEU A 703 -1.91 -4.66 25.03
N ASP A 704 -3.22 -4.45 25.22
CA ASP A 704 -4.16 -4.21 24.12
C ASP A 704 -3.99 -2.78 23.60
N GLY A 705 -3.47 -2.67 22.36
CA GLY A 705 -3.29 -1.38 21.71
C GLY A 705 -4.60 -0.60 21.55
N LEU A 706 -5.73 -1.28 21.34
CA LEU A 706 -7.03 -0.63 21.14
C LEU A 706 -7.48 0.11 22.40
N VAL A 707 -7.38 -0.54 23.56
CA VAL A 707 -7.74 0.05 24.86
C VAL A 707 -6.82 1.22 25.19
N LEU A 708 -5.51 1.08 24.93
CA LEU A 708 -4.54 2.15 25.16
C LEU A 708 -4.82 3.40 24.33
N VAL A 709 -5.07 3.22 23.03
CA VAL A 709 -5.38 4.33 22.11
C VAL A 709 -6.70 4.99 22.50
N ASN A 710 -7.74 4.20 22.77
CA ASN A 710 -9.04 4.72 23.16
C ASN A 710 -8.95 5.55 24.47
N ASN A 711 -8.25 5.01 25.48
CA ASN A 711 -8.03 5.71 26.75
C ASN A 711 -7.20 6.99 26.57
N ALA A 712 -6.20 6.99 25.69
CA ALA A 712 -5.39 8.17 25.41
C ALA A 712 -6.23 9.29 24.78
N PHE A 713 -7.10 8.96 23.82
CA PHE A 713 -7.99 9.94 23.20
C PHE A 713 -9.07 10.46 24.14
N HIS A 714 -9.68 9.59 24.96
CA HIS A 714 -10.61 10.02 25.99
C HIS A 714 -9.96 11.00 26.98
N LYS A 715 -8.75 10.69 27.46
CA LYS A 715 -7.97 11.61 28.32
C LYS A 715 -7.65 12.93 27.63
N GLN A 716 -7.30 12.91 26.35
CA GLN A 716 -7.06 14.15 25.60
C GLN A 716 -8.33 14.99 25.48
N LEU A 717 -9.46 14.36 25.18
CA LEU A 717 -10.75 15.02 25.05
C LEU A 717 -11.22 15.62 26.39
N GLU A 718 -11.03 14.90 27.50
CA GLU A 718 -11.26 15.41 28.85
C GLU A 718 -10.34 16.57 29.22
N ASN A 719 -9.05 16.49 28.87
CA ASN A 719 -8.10 17.59 29.09
C ASN A 719 -8.44 18.84 28.26
N HIS A 720 -8.98 18.67 27.05
CA HIS A 720 -9.49 19.78 26.25
C HIS A 720 -10.74 20.38 26.87
N LYS A 721 -11.66 19.56 27.38
CA LYS A 721 -12.86 20.03 28.08
C LYS A 721 -12.52 20.75 29.38
N SER A 722 -11.58 20.24 30.16
CA SER A 722 -11.15 20.85 31.43
C SER A 722 -10.37 22.15 31.22
N LYS A 723 -9.50 22.23 30.19
CA LYS A 723 -8.84 23.48 29.79
C LYS A 723 -9.85 24.51 29.26
N ALA A 724 -10.77 24.11 28.39
CA ALA A 724 -11.83 25.00 27.92
C ALA A 724 -12.71 25.49 29.09
N PHE A 725 -12.96 24.62 30.08
CA PHE A 725 -13.71 24.97 31.28
C PHE A 725 -12.92 25.91 32.21
N SER A 726 -11.63 25.65 32.47
CA SER A 726 -10.79 26.56 33.27
C SER A 726 -10.59 27.91 32.59
N ASP A 727 -10.43 27.92 31.26
CA ASP A 727 -10.34 29.15 30.47
C ASP A 727 -11.68 29.90 30.52
N SER A 728 -12.81 29.19 30.45
CA SER A 728 -14.15 29.80 30.58
C SER A 728 -14.44 30.38 31.97
N ILE A 729 -13.89 29.78 33.05
CA ILE A 729 -14.02 30.29 34.42
C ILE A 729 -13.15 31.53 34.62
N ASN A 730 -11.98 31.59 33.98
CA ASN A 730 -11.07 32.73 34.05
C ASN A 730 -11.49 33.91 33.14
N THR A 731 -12.46 33.72 32.23
CA THR A 731 -12.84 34.70 31.19
C THR A 731 -14.31 35.12 31.29
N SER A 732 -14.71 35.70 32.42
CA SER A 732 -16.06 36.23 32.66
C SER A 732 -16.27 37.66 32.16
N SER A 733 -15.77 38.00 30.97
CA SER A 733 -16.07 39.29 30.33
C SER A 733 -16.65 39.12 28.93
N ASN A 734 -17.74 39.84 28.64
CA ASN A 734 -18.52 39.79 27.39
C ASN A 734 -17.72 40.08 26.10
N PHE A 735 -16.44 40.42 26.21
CA PHE A 735 -15.56 40.81 25.11
C PHE A 735 -15.05 39.60 24.29
N ASP A 736 -14.85 38.44 24.92
CA ASP A 736 -14.24 37.27 24.25
C ASP A 736 -15.22 36.34 23.53
N LEU A 737 -16.52 36.55 23.72
CA LEU A 737 -17.56 35.94 22.90
C LEU A 737 -17.39 36.32 21.41
N LEU A 738 -16.83 37.51 21.15
CA LEU A 738 -16.48 38.01 19.82
C LEU A 738 -15.13 37.47 19.31
N ALA A 739 -14.15 37.24 20.20
CA ALA A 739 -12.86 36.64 19.85
C ALA A 739 -13.00 35.16 19.42
N LEU A 740 -13.91 34.42 20.06
CA LEU A 740 -14.26 33.05 19.68
C LEU A 740 -14.96 32.99 18.30
N ALA A 741 -15.86 33.93 18.01
CA ALA A 741 -16.50 34.05 16.70
C ALA A 741 -15.51 34.41 15.58
N ARG A 742 -14.50 35.26 15.88
CA ARG A 742 -13.41 35.64 14.95
C ARG A 742 -12.49 34.49 14.55
N ARG A 743 -12.32 33.46 15.39
CA ARG A 743 -11.56 32.25 15.05
C ARG A 743 -12.31 31.31 14.08
N GLY A 744 -13.50 31.68 13.60
CA GLY A 744 -14.37 30.80 12.83
C GLY A 744 -14.90 29.62 13.65
N ILE A 745 -14.75 29.67 14.98
CA ILE A 745 -15.33 28.70 15.90
C ILE A 745 -16.73 29.22 16.20
N SER A 746 -17.67 28.89 15.30
CA SER A 746 -19.07 28.96 15.67
C SER A 746 -19.25 28.17 16.97
N LYS A 747 -20.01 28.70 17.93
CA LYS A 747 -20.38 28.01 19.18
C LYS A 747 -21.20 26.70 18.93
N GLY A 748 -21.28 26.22 17.70
CA GLY A 748 -21.94 24.99 17.29
C GLY A 748 -21.01 23.87 16.82
N VAL A 749 -19.72 24.09 16.55
CA VAL A 749 -18.83 23.02 16.08
C VAL A 749 -17.41 23.19 16.62
N SER A 750 -17.19 22.87 17.90
CA SER A 750 -15.99 22.08 18.17
C SER A 750 -16.23 20.78 17.41
N SER A 751 -15.57 20.57 16.27
CA SER A 751 -15.66 19.28 15.58
C SER A 751 -14.99 18.26 16.49
N GLU A 752 -15.72 17.77 17.49
CA GLU A 752 -15.33 16.63 18.31
C GLU A 752 -15.07 15.51 17.31
N MET A 753 -13.80 15.09 17.22
CA MET A 753 -13.41 13.95 16.39
C MET A 753 -14.25 12.76 16.84
N ALA A 754 -15.10 12.23 15.94
CA ALA A 754 -15.90 11.05 16.26
C ALA A 754 -14.99 9.82 16.19
N LEU A 755 -14.97 9.05 17.28
CA LEU A 755 -14.18 7.83 17.40
C LEU A 755 -15.07 6.62 17.12
N PHE A 756 -14.68 5.80 16.16
CA PHE A 756 -15.36 4.54 15.83
C PHE A 756 -14.39 3.37 15.95
N VAL A 757 -14.85 2.28 16.57
CA VAL A 757 -14.12 1.02 16.65
C VAL A 757 -14.73 0.05 15.65
N ALA A 758 -13.93 -0.44 14.71
CA ALA A 758 -14.38 -1.43 13.74
C ALA A 758 -14.43 -2.82 14.37
N LYS A 759 -15.61 -3.46 14.34
CA LYS A 759 -15.79 -4.87 14.67
C LYS A 759 -15.97 -5.70 13.40
N GLY A 760 -15.67 -7.00 13.49
CA GLY A 760 -15.85 -7.93 12.38
C GLY A 760 -17.30 -7.94 11.92
N ASN A 761 -17.50 -7.80 10.61
CA ASN A 761 -18.79 -7.82 9.90
C ASN A 761 -19.80 -6.74 10.30
N GLU A 762 -19.39 -5.71 11.05
CA GLU A 762 -20.25 -4.56 11.39
C GLU A 762 -20.02 -3.40 10.41
N THR A 763 -21.12 -2.89 9.82
CA THR A 763 -21.08 -1.75 8.90
C THR A 763 -21.15 -0.42 9.66
N LEU A 764 -20.06 0.32 9.70
CA LEU A 764 -20.00 1.66 10.30
C LEU A 764 -20.44 2.71 9.28
N GLN A 765 -21.53 3.42 9.58
CA GLN A 765 -22.02 4.53 8.76
C GLN A 765 -21.44 5.86 9.26
N ILE A 766 -20.73 6.56 8.38
CA ILE A 766 -20.05 7.81 8.70
C ILE A 766 -20.69 8.93 7.90
N GLY A 767 -21.13 9.97 8.61
CA GLY A 767 -21.79 11.15 8.05
C GLY A 767 -23.29 11.30 8.39
N THR A 768 -23.90 10.37 9.14
CA THR A 768 -25.32 10.44 9.52
C THR A 768 -25.52 10.68 11.02
N LYS A 769 -25.26 11.91 11.47
CA LYS A 769 -25.94 12.43 12.67
C LYS A 769 -27.23 13.14 12.22
N GLY A 770 -28.31 12.36 12.10
CA GLY A 770 -29.73 12.74 12.23
C GLY A 770 -30.26 13.97 11.48
N HIS A 771 -31.18 13.73 10.54
CA HIS A 771 -31.88 14.69 9.67
C HIS A 771 -31.02 15.35 8.58
N GLY A 772 -31.48 15.22 7.34
CA GLY A 772 -30.85 15.72 6.12
C GLY A 772 -30.50 17.20 6.19
N THR A 773 -29.27 17.46 6.61
CA THR A 773 -28.57 18.73 6.38
C THR A 773 -27.27 18.34 5.70
N LEU A 774 -27.17 18.65 4.40
CA LEU A 774 -25.89 18.64 3.70
C LEU A 774 -24.98 19.63 4.45
N SER A 775 -24.07 19.12 5.28
CA SER A 775 -23.14 19.97 6.04
C SER A 775 -22.15 20.68 5.12
N GLU A 776 -21.91 20.11 3.94
CA GLU A 776 -20.99 20.62 2.93
C GLU A 776 -21.60 20.37 1.55
N PHE A 777 -21.76 21.42 0.75
CA PHE A 777 -22.26 21.35 -0.62
C PHE A 777 -21.49 22.34 -1.50
N GLU A 778 -21.27 21.97 -2.76
CA GLU A 778 -20.59 22.84 -3.71
C GLU A 778 -21.59 23.86 -4.27
N VAL A 779 -21.24 25.14 -4.13
CA VAL A 779 -22.04 26.26 -4.64
C VAL A 779 -21.27 26.94 -5.75
N LYS A 780 -21.83 26.92 -6.95
CA LYS A 780 -21.34 27.72 -8.07
C LYS A 780 -21.88 29.14 -7.94
N LEU A 781 -21.01 30.13 -8.00
CA LEU A 781 -21.42 31.54 -8.08
C LEU A 781 -22.00 31.80 -9.48
N ASP A 782 -23.16 32.45 -9.55
CA ASP A 782 -23.75 32.88 -10.82
C ASP A 782 -22.92 34.00 -11.46
N GLU A 783 -22.90 34.06 -12.79
CA GLU A 783 -22.08 35.01 -13.57
C GLU A 783 -22.51 36.46 -13.29
N GLN A 784 -23.80 36.68 -13.04
CA GLN A 784 -24.33 38.00 -12.65
C GLN A 784 -23.88 38.43 -11.26
N LEU A 785 -23.77 37.47 -10.32
CA LEU A 785 -23.33 37.75 -8.97
C LEU A 785 -21.83 38.08 -8.96
N ASP A 786 -21.01 37.33 -9.71
CA ASP A 786 -19.58 37.57 -9.88
C ASP A 786 -19.28 38.96 -10.47
N ALA A 787 -20.06 39.38 -11.48
CA ALA A 787 -19.95 40.72 -12.06
C ALA A 787 -20.35 41.85 -11.09
N SER A 788 -21.21 41.57 -10.10
CA SER A 788 -21.70 42.55 -9.11
C SER A 788 -20.81 42.68 -7.87
N LEU A 789 -19.75 41.86 -7.74
CA LEU A 789 -18.90 41.85 -6.56
C LEU A 789 -18.09 43.14 -6.42
N VAL A 790 -18.39 43.91 -5.37
CA VAL A 790 -17.60 45.08 -4.98
C VAL A 790 -16.42 44.61 -4.14
N TRP A 791 -15.24 44.63 -4.74
CA TRP A 791 -14.00 44.24 -4.06
C TRP A 791 -13.40 45.42 -3.29
N GLN A 792 -13.38 45.31 -1.96
CA GLN A 792 -12.65 46.22 -1.08
C GLN A 792 -11.17 45.80 -1.04
N LYS A 793 -10.26 46.71 -1.40
CA LYS A 793 -8.81 46.47 -1.30
C LYS A 793 -8.37 46.71 0.14
N ILE A 794 -7.76 45.69 0.74
CA ILE A 794 -7.09 45.79 2.05
C ILE A 794 -5.59 45.97 1.79
N ASP A 795 -4.90 46.63 2.71
CA ASP A 795 -3.45 46.80 2.63
C ASP A 795 -2.75 45.42 2.67
N GLY A 796 -1.65 45.27 1.93
CA GLY A 796 -0.97 43.97 1.75
C GLY A 796 -1.41 43.14 0.52
N GLY A 797 -2.26 43.69 -0.36
CA GLY A 797 -2.59 43.10 -1.66
C GLY A 797 -3.81 42.18 -1.69
N TYR A 798 -4.49 42.01 -0.56
CA TYR A 798 -5.71 41.20 -0.45
C TYR A 798 -6.96 42.00 -0.83
N LYS A 799 -7.97 41.33 -1.38
CA LYS A 799 -9.27 41.91 -1.73
C LYS A 799 -10.37 41.10 -1.05
N VAL A 800 -11.35 41.78 -0.47
CA VAL A 800 -12.49 41.15 0.22
C VAL A 800 -13.79 41.68 -0.38
N SER A 801 -14.78 40.80 -0.53
CA SER A 801 -16.14 41.16 -0.95
C SER A 801 -17.15 40.35 -0.15
N GLN A 802 -18.27 40.98 0.21
CA GLN A 802 -19.37 40.31 0.90
C GLN A 802 -20.36 39.79 -0.16
N ILE A 803 -20.66 38.50 -0.10
CA ILE A 803 -21.58 37.84 -1.03
C ILE A 803 -22.85 37.45 -0.28
N GLN A 804 -24.00 37.91 -0.75
CA GLN A 804 -25.32 37.48 -0.30
C GLN A 804 -26.13 37.10 -1.54
N GLY A 805 -26.80 35.95 -1.51
CA GLY A 805 -27.56 35.45 -2.64
C GLY A 805 -28.57 34.39 -2.24
N GLU A 806 -29.52 34.13 -3.13
CA GLU A 806 -30.49 33.05 -2.99
C GLU A 806 -29.87 31.77 -3.58
N LEU A 807 -29.94 30.68 -2.82
CA LEU A 807 -29.41 29.38 -3.22
C LEU A 807 -30.46 28.62 -4.02
N GLU A 808 -30.23 28.40 -5.31
CA GLU A 808 -31.09 27.58 -6.17
C GLU A 808 -30.42 26.25 -6.54
N ILE A 809 -31.23 25.21 -6.73
CA ILE A 809 -30.76 23.91 -7.21
C ILE A 809 -30.62 23.99 -8.73
N TYR A 810 -29.43 23.66 -9.26
CA TYR A 810 -29.20 23.59 -10.70
C TYR A 810 -29.91 22.36 -11.28
N GLN A 811 -31.08 22.56 -11.88
CA GLN A 811 -31.77 21.53 -12.64
C GLN A 811 -31.35 21.63 -14.11
N PRO A 812 -30.76 20.59 -14.73
CA PRO A 812 -30.71 20.51 -16.18
C PRO A 812 -32.15 20.42 -16.69
N GLU A 813 -32.51 21.26 -17.66
CA GLU A 813 -33.88 21.38 -18.17
C GLU A 813 -34.51 20.01 -18.46
N GLY A 814 -35.60 19.66 -17.75
CA GLY A 814 -36.39 18.46 -18.08
C GLY A 814 -37.08 17.67 -16.96
N VAL A 815 -36.94 18.01 -15.67
CA VAL A 815 -37.55 17.21 -14.57
C VAL A 815 -38.67 17.99 -13.87
N GLN A 816 -39.87 17.40 -13.79
CA GLN A 816 -41.04 17.99 -13.12
C GLN A 816 -40.89 18.02 -11.59
N ASN A 817 -41.60 18.96 -10.98
CA ASN A 817 -41.66 19.25 -9.54
C ASN A 817 -42.00 18.03 -8.67
N ASP A 818 -40.98 17.31 -8.21
CA ASP A 818 -41.08 16.44 -7.05
C ASP A 818 -40.58 17.16 -5.78
N SER A 819 -41.07 16.71 -4.61
CA SER A 819 -40.77 17.27 -3.29
C SER A 819 -39.27 17.50 -3.06
N VAL A 820 -38.93 18.67 -2.51
CA VAL A 820 -37.55 19.15 -2.21
C VAL A 820 -36.69 18.07 -1.51
N ASP A 821 -37.28 17.28 -0.62
CA ASP A 821 -36.58 16.22 0.14
C ASP A 821 -36.11 15.02 -0.70
N LYS A 822 -36.63 14.81 -1.91
CA LYS A 822 -36.19 13.74 -2.83
C LYS A 822 -35.14 14.18 -3.83
N ILE A 823 -35.00 15.50 -4.03
CA ILE A 823 -34.06 16.09 -5.00
C ILE A 823 -32.70 16.32 -4.33
N ILE A 824 -32.67 16.63 -3.03
CA ILE A 824 -31.44 16.89 -2.28
C ILE A 824 -30.67 15.58 -2.04
N ASN A 825 -29.78 15.26 -2.97
CA ASN A 825 -28.77 14.21 -2.84
C ASN A 825 -27.36 14.84 -2.84
N SER A 826 -26.33 14.09 -2.50
CA SER A 826 -24.92 14.54 -2.58
C SER A 826 -24.43 14.90 -3.99
N ALA A 827 -25.30 14.78 -5.00
CA ALA A 827 -25.05 15.12 -6.41
C ALA A 827 -25.77 16.41 -6.88
N THR A 828 -26.62 17.05 -6.06
CA THR A 828 -27.23 18.34 -6.45
C THR A 828 -26.19 19.44 -6.44
N GLN A 829 -26.02 20.09 -7.59
CA GLN A 829 -25.24 21.32 -7.70
C GLN A 829 -26.12 22.50 -7.30
N PHE A 830 -25.59 23.38 -6.47
CA PHE A 830 -26.28 24.60 -6.07
C PHE A 830 -25.68 25.80 -6.79
N VAL A 831 -26.52 26.76 -7.19
CA VAL A 831 -26.09 28.03 -7.78
C VAL A 831 -26.56 29.16 -6.88
N LEU A 832 -25.64 30.07 -6.54
CA LEU A 832 -25.96 31.27 -5.77
C LEU A 832 -26.33 32.40 -6.74
N LYS A 833 -27.62 32.77 -6.79
CA LYS A 833 -28.15 33.86 -7.60
C LYS A 833 -28.30 35.16 -6.79
N PRO A 834 -28.31 36.33 -7.44
CA PRO A 834 -28.60 37.59 -6.77
C PRO A 834 -30.03 37.59 -6.20
N VAL A 835 -30.19 38.11 -4.98
CA VAL A 835 -31.48 38.16 -4.26
C VAL A 835 -32.48 39.00 -5.06
N SER A 836 -33.58 38.39 -5.50
CA SER A 836 -34.59 39.07 -6.35
C SER A 836 -35.87 39.47 -5.62
N ASN A 837 -35.94 39.25 -4.29
CA ASN A 837 -37.17 39.44 -3.51
C ASN A 837 -37.26 40.82 -2.81
N PRO A 838 -38.23 41.69 -3.17
CA PRO A 838 -38.42 43.01 -2.55
C PRO A 838 -39.01 42.96 -1.12
N VAL A 839 -39.32 41.78 -0.59
CA VAL A 839 -39.93 41.59 0.73
C VAL A 839 -38.91 41.80 1.88
N PHE A 840 -37.61 41.59 1.61
CA PHE A 840 -36.56 41.80 2.61
C PHE A 840 -36.10 43.26 2.73
N GLU A 841 -36.29 44.08 1.69
CA GLU A 841 -36.06 45.53 1.78
C GLU A 841 -37.10 46.21 2.68
N SER A 842 -38.35 45.72 2.68
CA SER A 842 -39.39 46.21 3.60
C SER A 842 -39.12 45.91 5.08
N LEU A 843 -38.35 44.87 5.42
CA LEU A 843 -37.95 44.58 6.81
C LEU A 843 -36.76 45.42 7.29
N LYS A 844 -35.92 45.92 6.36
CA LYS A 844 -34.91 46.95 6.68
C LYS A 844 -35.53 48.32 6.87
N ASN A 845 -36.59 48.65 6.10
CA ASN A 845 -37.23 49.95 6.11
C ASN A 845 -38.36 50.10 7.17
N ALA A 846 -38.94 49.01 7.66
CA ALA A 846 -39.97 49.06 8.71
C ALA A 846 -39.42 49.37 10.12
N ASN A 847 -38.11 49.28 10.33
CA ASN A 847 -37.45 49.62 11.60
C ASN A 847 -36.92 51.06 11.65
N THR A 848 -37.18 51.88 10.63
CA THR A 848 -36.50 53.18 10.46
C THR A 848 -37.38 54.42 10.67
N GLU A 849 -38.69 54.31 10.91
CA GLU A 849 -39.57 55.50 10.96
C GLU A 849 -40.20 55.88 12.31
N ASP A 850 -40.02 55.11 13.39
CA ASP A 850 -40.54 55.49 14.72
C ASP A 850 -39.43 55.57 15.78
N SER A 851 -38.69 56.68 15.80
CA SER A 851 -38.25 57.40 17.03
C SER A 851 -37.15 58.45 16.78
N LEU A 852 -37.57 59.67 16.44
CA LEU A 852 -36.77 60.87 16.71
C LEU A 852 -36.81 61.18 18.22
N GLN A 853 -35.84 60.66 18.98
CA GLN A 853 -35.19 61.27 20.16
C GLN A 853 -34.47 60.20 20.98
N GLY A 854 -33.13 60.25 20.99
CA GLY A 854 -32.30 59.52 21.93
C GLY A 854 -31.17 58.75 21.27
N SER A 855 -29.97 59.32 21.34
CA SER A 855 -28.70 58.68 20.96
C SER A 855 -28.53 57.32 21.66
N ARG A 856 -28.80 56.21 20.95
CA ARG A 856 -28.39 54.84 21.29
C ARG A 856 -28.09 54.07 20.00
N GLY A 857 -26.85 53.61 19.91
CA GLY A 857 -26.23 53.13 18.68
C GLY A 857 -26.68 51.76 18.18
N ASP A 858 -26.43 51.57 16.89
CA ASP A 858 -26.22 50.28 16.25
C ASP A 858 -25.42 49.34 17.16
N PHE A 859 -26.06 48.29 17.67
CA PHE A 859 -25.37 47.19 18.36
C PHE A 859 -25.54 45.88 17.60
N GLY A 860 -24.83 45.79 16.48
CA GLY A 860 -24.03 44.62 16.14
C GLY A 860 -22.63 45.14 15.79
N PRO A 861 -21.53 44.66 16.40
CA PRO A 861 -20.21 45.17 16.04
C PRO A 861 -19.85 44.68 14.64
N ALA A 862 -19.68 45.61 13.69
CA ALA A 862 -19.10 45.33 12.37
C ALA A 862 -17.76 44.61 12.55
N LEU A 863 -17.62 43.42 11.96
CA LEU A 863 -16.46 42.56 12.06
C LEU A 863 -15.32 43.17 11.25
N ALA A 864 -14.30 43.71 11.92
CA ALA A 864 -13.13 44.25 11.26
C ALA A 864 -12.15 43.12 10.87
N ILE A 865 -11.82 43.00 9.58
CA ILE A 865 -10.91 42.00 9.01
C ILE A 865 -9.68 42.72 8.43
N GLY A 866 -8.49 42.36 8.91
CA GLY A 866 -7.19 42.86 8.44
C GLY A 866 -6.12 42.83 9.54
N ASP A 867 -4.88 42.48 9.19
CA ASP A 867 -3.73 42.55 10.10
C ASP A 867 -2.95 43.84 9.83
N ILE A 868 -3.01 44.80 10.75
CA ILE A 868 -2.33 46.08 10.59
C ILE A 868 -0.90 45.97 11.10
N ARG A 869 0.06 46.20 10.21
CA ARG A 869 1.46 46.37 10.60
C ARG A 869 1.67 47.77 11.19
N LEU A 870 2.16 47.83 12.42
CA LEU A 870 2.43 49.11 13.10
C LEU A 870 3.40 50.02 12.33
N THR A 871 4.29 49.43 11.51
CA THR A 871 5.21 50.17 10.63
C THR A 871 4.50 50.87 9.47
N GLU A 872 3.44 50.27 8.93
CA GLU A 872 2.60 50.86 7.87
C GLU A 872 1.66 51.91 8.45
N LEU A 873 1.05 51.64 9.61
CA LEU A 873 0.28 52.61 10.38
C LEU A 873 1.10 53.88 10.66
N LYS A 874 2.37 53.73 11.06
CA LYS A 874 3.29 54.86 11.26
C LYS A 874 3.49 55.70 9.99
N LYS A 875 3.71 55.07 8.83
CA LYS A 875 3.87 55.78 7.54
C LYS A 875 2.60 56.55 7.18
N LYS A 876 1.43 55.94 7.38
CA LYS A 876 0.12 56.56 7.08
C LYS A 876 -0.18 57.74 8.01
N LEU A 877 0.16 57.64 9.29
CA LEU A 877 0.03 58.75 10.24
C LEU A 877 1.00 59.91 9.93
N LEU A 878 2.24 59.61 9.54
CA LEU A 878 3.20 60.62 9.09
C LEU A 878 2.75 61.35 7.82
N SER A 879 2.04 60.66 6.91
CA SER A 879 1.48 61.28 5.70
C SER A 879 0.30 62.24 5.96
N ARG A 880 -0.26 62.25 7.17
CA ARG A 880 -1.34 63.13 7.62
C ARG A 880 -0.86 64.19 8.63
N ASP A 881 0.45 64.50 8.63
CA ASP A 881 1.10 65.47 9.53
C ASP A 881 1.01 65.14 11.03
N LEU A 882 0.77 63.86 11.40
CA LEU A 882 0.81 63.39 12.78
C LEU A 882 2.20 62.80 13.12
N ASN A 883 2.83 63.27 14.19
CA ASN A 883 4.14 62.78 14.63
C ASN A 883 3.98 61.42 15.33
N ALA A 884 4.42 60.34 14.69
CA ALA A 884 4.30 58.97 15.20
C ALA A 884 5.69 58.34 15.45
N GLU A 885 6.01 58.05 16.70
CA GLU A 885 7.30 57.50 17.13
C GLU A 885 7.12 56.15 17.84
N PHE A 886 8.04 55.21 17.64
CA PHE A 886 8.04 53.95 18.38
C PHE A 886 8.73 54.19 19.73
N LYS A 887 8.02 53.91 20.83
CA LYS A 887 8.63 53.76 22.16
C LYS A 887 8.68 52.26 22.48
N SER A 888 9.75 51.81 23.13
CA SER A 888 10.14 50.39 23.31
C SER A 888 8.99 49.42 23.55
N GLU A 889 9.13 48.18 23.05
CA GLU A 889 8.14 47.07 23.13
C GLU A 889 6.89 47.26 22.25
N GLY A 890 7.07 47.49 20.95
CA GLY A 890 5.98 47.37 19.97
C GLY A 890 4.83 48.38 20.15
N THR A 891 5.09 49.51 20.81
CA THR A 891 4.09 50.56 21.06
C THR A 891 4.37 51.78 20.19
N LEU A 892 3.39 52.15 19.36
CA LEU A 892 3.46 53.34 18.50
C LEU A 892 2.77 54.51 19.20
N VAL A 893 3.53 55.57 19.51
CA VAL A 893 3.01 56.76 20.19
C VAL A 893 2.81 57.89 19.18
N VAL A 894 1.61 58.45 19.14
CA VAL A 894 1.20 59.55 18.25
C VAL A 894 1.09 60.84 19.06
N ASN A 895 1.80 61.89 18.61
CA ASN A 895 1.86 63.23 19.19
C ASN A 895 2.10 63.27 20.71
N ASN A 896 2.86 62.29 21.24
CA ASN A 896 3.09 62.08 22.68
C ASN A 896 1.81 61.98 23.55
N ALA A 897 0.64 61.78 22.94
CA ALA A 897 -0.65 61.83 23.62
C ALA A 897 -1.44 60.52 23.52
N ILE A 898 -1.23 59.73 22.47
CA ILE A 898 -1.94 58.46 22.25
C ILE A 898 -0.93 57.35 21.99
N ALA A 899 -1.04 56.26 22.73
CA ALA A 899 -0.27 55.04 22.53
C ALA A 899 -1.13 53.99 21.80
N ILE A 900 -0.54 53.32 20.82
CA ILE A 900 -1.15 52.25 20.03
C ILE A 900 -0.32 50.99 20.26
N LYS A 901 -0.93 49.94 20.79
CA LYS A 901 -0.27 48.69 21.13
C LYS A 901 -0.98 47.51 20.46
N LYS A 902 -0.22 46.58 19.88
CA LYS A 902 -0.77 45.30 19.41
C LYS A 902 -0.92 44.37 20.61
N ILE A 903 -2.12 43.86 20.85
CA ILE A 903 -2.38 42.89 21.92
C ILE A 903 -2.00 41.52 21.40
N SER A 904 -0.95 40.91 21.95
CA SER A 904 -0.62 39.50 21.76
C SER A 904 -1.10 38.71 22.97
N VAL A 905 -2.02 37.77 22.80
CA VAL A 905 -2.43 36.85 23.87
C VAL A 905 -1.60 35.58 23.77
N ASP A 906 -0.79 35.34 24.80
CA ASP A 906 0.01 34.15 25.13
C ASP A 906 0.98 33.55 24.08
N ASN A 907 2.22 33.38 24.55
CA ASN A 907 3.43 32.97 23.81
C ASN A 907 3.46 31.52 23.27
N TYR A 908 2.32 30.82 23.10
CA TYR A 908 2.32 29.38 22.76
C TYR A 908 1.80 28.99 21.37
N GLN A 909 1.22 29.90 20.60
CA GLN A 909 0.96 29.69 19.17
C GLN A 909 1.22 31.04 18.49
N GLY A 910 2.17 31.10 17.57
CA GLY A 910 2.66 32.34 16.95
C GLY A 910 1.66 33.06 16.03
N ASP A 911 0.36 32.95 16.28
CA ASP A 911 -0.68 33.69 15.59
C ASP A 911 -1.00 34.96 16.39
N ASP A 912 -0.37 36.07 15.96
CA ASP A 912 -0.73 37.43 16.36
C ASP A 912 -2.24 37.62 16.15
N THR A 913 -3.01 37.87 17.21
CA THR A 913 -4.48 38.05 17.14
C THR A 913 -4.91 39.30 16.36
N GLY A 914 -3.98 40.11 15.86
CA GLY A 914 -4.25 41.29 15.03
C GLY A 914 -4.92 42.45 15.77
N ASP A 915 -5.26 42.29 17.06
CA ASP A 915 -6.00 43.28 17.83
C ASP A 915 -5.11 44.45 18.29
N ILE A 916 -5.64 45.66 18.18
CA ILE A 916 -4.92 46.91 18.47
C ILE A 916 -5.64 47.65 19.59
N ALA A 917 -4.95 47.86 20.71
CA ALA A 917 -5.36 48.75 21.78
C ALA A 917 -4.92 50.19 21.47
N ILE A 918 -5.86 51.14 21.57
CA ILE A 918 -5.55 52.58 21.53
C ILE A 918 -5.74 53.11 22.95
N GLU A 919 -4.64 53.47 23.61
CA GLU A 919 -4.60 54.00 24.97
C GLU A 919 -4.31 55.51 24.93
N GLY A 920 -5.21 56.34 25.45
CA GLY A 920 -5.03 57.80 25.48
C GLY A 920 -6.29 58.56 25.87
N GLN A 921 -6.18 59.88 26.01
CA GLN A 921 -7.34 60.74 26.27
C GLN A 921 -8.26 60.81 25.05
N ILE A 922 -9.57 60.66 25.27
CA ILE A 922 -10.60 60.74 24.22
C ILE A 922 -10.72 62.21 23.77
N GLY A 923 -10.15 62.53 22.62
CA GLY A 923 -10.19 63.86 22.01
C GLY A 923 -10.22 63.79 20.46
N PRO A 924 -10.13 64.92 19.75
CA PRO A 924 -10.17 64.96 18.28
C PRO A 924 -9.11 64.06 17.64
N LEU A 925 -7.90 64.07 18.21
CA LEU A 925 -6.76 63.26 17.79
C LEU A 925 -7.02 61.74 17.93
N TYR A 926 -7.80 61.33 18.94
CA TYR A 926 -8.21 59.93 19.12
C TYR A 926 -9.12 59.46 17.98
N TYR A 927 -10.06 60.30 17.55
CA TYR A 927 -10.96 59.97 16.45
C TYR A 927 -10.25 59.97 15.09
N GLU A 928 -9.25 60.84 14.89
CA GLU A 928 -8.41 60.83 13.68
C GLU A 928 -7.55 59.58 13.57
N VAL A 929 -6.87 59.20 14.66
CA VAL A 929 -6.07 57.96 14.73
C VAL A 929 -6.98 56.74 14.54
N LYS A 930 -8.15 56.73 15.18
CA LYS A 930 -9.16 55.67 15.01
C LYS A 930 -9.60 55.57 13.55
N ASN A 931 -9.95 56.68 12.89
CA ASN A 931 -10.36 56.69 11.48
C ASN A 931 -9.25 56.21 10.54
N CYS A 932 -7.99 56.56 10.82
CA CYS A 932 -6.84 56.05 10.06
C CYS A 932 -6.72 54.52 10.14
N ILE A 933 -6.95 53.95 11.34
CA ILE A 933 -7.03 52.51 11.57
C ILE A 933 -8.24 51.90 10.87
N ARG A 934 -9.42 52.56 10.92
CA ARG A 934 -10.64 52.09 10.23
C ARG A 934 -10.42 51.95 8.72
N GLU A 935 -9.75 52.91 8.10
CA GLU A 935 -9.46 52.84 6.67
C GLU A 935 -8.49 51.72 6.27
N MET A 936 -7.77 51.11 7.22
CA MET A 936 -6.86 49.99 6.96
C MET A 936 -7.50 48.63 7.23
N LEU A 937 -8.71 48.60 7.78
CA LEU A 937 -9.47 47.40 8.09
C LEU A 937 -10.69 47.33 7.15
N ALA A 938 -10.99 46.15 6.64
CA ALA A 938 -12.29 45.91 6.04
C ALA A 938 -13.31 45.69 7.16
N TYR A 939 -14.53 46.18 7.00
CA TYR A 939 -15.64 45.94 7.94
C TYR A 939 -16.68 45.05 7.27
N VAL A 940 -17.09 43.97 7.96
CA VAL A 940 -18.11 42.99 7.53
C VAL A 940 -19.31 43.01 8.47
#